data_AF-A0A0N8JZV1-F1
#
_entry.id   AF-A0A0N8JZV1-F1
#
_cell.length_a   1.000
_cell.length_b   1.000
_cell.length_c   1.000
_cell.angle_alpha   90.00
_cell.angle_beta   90.00
_cell.angle_gamma   90.00
#
_symmetry.space_group_name_H-M   'P 1'
#
loop_
_entity.id
_entity.type
_entity.pdbx_description
1 polymer ?
#
loop_
_entity_poly.entity_id
_entity_poly.type
_entity_poly.pdbx_seq_one_letter_code
_entity_poly.pdbx_strand_id
1 'polypeptide(L)'
;MRRVLKMAEIVQQRLEDRIPGLEQLERVGLFTKKELIYYSVLLFLVPFEFDLLNEVHYRLVIKKSTALEYKLHRPMLRKEDFITYIEYEIGVLELIKKRRLKDEIEFPIMSRISSVFRRATAKWKDDLQLWLSHVAFCKKWNMKTQVSKVFLSLLAIHPDKPALWIMAAKCEMEDRNSSESARHLFLRALRFHPKNKKVYLEYFRMELMHAEKLRRQQKELEQAEMAMGEYEFSMEILNGKLAEVVYKEATEKIKDAEFVLSFLNIASLFDFTKELQEMILQDLQNKYANDPLTWDYMAKCELEAGLGAEMGAELQSTKEKASDTVRREERSCLVYEEGLKSLQTEAMWTCYATFCWNRFKRKTNVTELKEKRQERLLTVFQRAHDALLLEESFYKKWLKVLQSTGDADGATRVAVAATKRFSQSVETWSCSLQTLMELGSANVDELFQEALKHVNPKESMALWVLQLEWSASTQSPEETEALFKRGLASTVPAVSMEVKKKYLDWSYTTGGYKKARQTFRSLHEHRPFSKEFFLRMIQIEKEQDSLKMSNIRDYYERALREFGSSDEDLWLDYIKEERGPHGQAENSGSIHWRAMKSLEGECVERFVTKYTLLQTGDERDQASGQHPNNALVNGDDVLQRVDALLHGARVEVVVDGGADTPHGPHRIDHGFHGGRDHRALGPS
;
A
#
# COMPACT_ATOMS: atom_id res chain seq x y z
N MET A 1 -56.96 7.19 0.90
CA MET A 1 -57.67 5.99 0.39
C MET A 1 -57.34 5.69 -1.08
N ARG A 2 -57.66 6.56 -2.06
CA ARG A 2 -57.35 6.32 -3.51
C ARG A 2 -55.88 5.98 -3.83
N ARG A 3 -54.90 6.62 -3.17
CA ARG A 3 -53.47 6.31 -3.37
C ARG A 3 -53.04 4.94 -2.86
N VAL A 4 -53.67 4.46 -1.78
CA VAL A 4 -53.39 3.15 -1.18
C VAL A 4 -54.00 2.03 -2.03
N LEU A 5 -55.21 2.25 -2.56
CA LEU A 5 -55.85 1.32 -3.51
C LEU A 5 -55.03 1.19 -4.80
N LYS A 6 -54.58 2.32 -5.37
CA LYS A 6 -53.70 2.33 -6.55
C LYS A 6 -52.35 1.66 -6.29
N MET A 7 -51.80 1.78 -5.07
CA MET A 7 -50.58 1.09 -4.67
C MET A 7 -50.79 -0.43 -4.58
N ALA A 8 -51.89 -0.88 -3.97
CA ALA A 8 -52.23 -2.29 -3.87
C ALA A 8 -52.46 -2.91 -5.26
N GLU A 9 -53.12 -2.20 -6.17
CA GLU A 9 -53.35 -2.59 -7.56
C GLU A 9 -52.01 -2.75 -8.34
N ILE A 10 -51.07 -1.81 -8.19
CA ILE A 10 -49.74 -1.90 -8.81
C ILE A 10 -48.91 -3.07 -8.24
N VAL A 11 -49.00 -3.32 -6.93
CA VAL A 11 -48.31 -4.45 -6.29
C VAL A 11 -48.92 -5.76 -6.76
N GLN A 12 -50.25 -5.85 -6.85
CA GLN A 12 -50.96 -7.03 -7.35
C GLN A 12 -50.59 -7.35 -8.80
N GLN A 13 -50.62 -6.35 -9.69
CA GLN A 13 -50.23 -6.52 -11.09
C GLN A 13 -48.78 -7.02 -11.24
N ARG A 14 -47.85 -6.51 -10.42
CA ARG A 14 -46.45 -6.97 -10.44
C ARG A 14 -46.25 -8.37 -9.91
N LEU A 15 -47.13 -8.84 -9.02
CA LEU A 15 -47.14 -10.22 -8.55
C LEU A 15 -47.70 -11.14 -9.64
N GLU A 16 -48.75 -10.69 -10.35
CA GLU A 16 -49.33 -11.38 -11.51
C GLU A 16 -48.30 -11.56 -12.63
N ASP A 17 -47.47 -10.55 -12.90
CA ASP A 17 -46.36 -10.63 -13.88
C ASP A 17 -45.28 -11.69 -13.51
N ARG A 18 -45.25 -12.18 -12.26
CA ARG A 18 -44.33 -13.26 -11.84
C ARG A 18 -44.88 -14.64 -12.17
N ILE A 19 -46.19 -14.77 -12.35
CA ILE A 19 -46.89 -16.06 -12.53
C ILE A 19 -46.31 -16.84 -13.71
N PRO A 20 -46.14 -16.28 -14.92
CA PRO A 20 -45.66 -17.05 -16.07
C PRO A 20 -44.25 -17.61 -15.88
N GLY A 21 -43.37 -16.85 -15.21
CA GLY A 21 -42.01 -17.31 -14.89
C GLY A 21 -41.98 -18.41 -13.84
N LEU A 22 -42.90 -18.34 -12.86
CA LEU A 22 -43.08 -19.39 -11.85
C LEU A 22 -43.71 -20.66 -12.45
N GLU A 23 -44.66 -20.52 -13.37
CA GLU A 23 -45.23 -21.61 -14.20
C GLU A 23 -44.18 -22.31 -15.05
N GLN A 24 -43.24 -21.57 -15.61
CA GLN A 24 -42.16 -22.14 -16.39
C GLN A 24 -41.10 -22.85 -15.51
N LEU A 25 -40.93 -22.40 -14.26
CA LEU A 25 -40.08 -23.10 -13.28
C LEU A 25 -40.69 -24.45 -12.88
N GLU A 26 -42.02 -24.53 -12.75
CA GLU A 26 -42.79 -25.75 -12.51
C GLU A 26 -42.75 -26.72 -13.70
N ARG A 27 -42.98 -26.24 -14.93
CA ARG A 27 -42.96 -27.08 -16.14
C ARG A 27 -41.64 -27.82 -16.35
N VAL A 28 -40.54 -27.27 -15.86
CA VAL A 28 -39.19 -27.84 -15.97
C VAL A 28 -38.77 -28.53 -14.65
N GLY A 29 -39.73 -28.88 -13.79
CA GLY A 29 -39.55 -29.81 -12.67
C GLY A 29 -38.77 -29.27 -11.47
N LEU A 30 -38.54 -27.95 -11.37
CA LEU A 30 -37.99 -27.33 -10.15
C LEU A 30 -39.06 -27.11 -9.08
N PHE A 31 -40.34 -27.09 -9.48
CA PHE A 31 -41.53 -26.99 -8.64
C PHE A 31 -42.57 -27.99 -9.14
N THR A 32 -43.45 -28.48 -8.26
CA THR A 32 -44.45 -29.52 -8.55
C THR A 32 -45.81 -28.91 -8.92
N LYS A 33 -46.60 -29.61 -9.76
CA LYS A 33 -47.94 -29.22 -10.25
C LYS A 33 -48.96 -28.79 -9.18
N LYS A 34 -48.71 -29.15 -7.92
CA LYS A 34 -49.54 -28.80 -6.75
C LYS A 34 -49.23 -27.39 -6.23
N GLU A 35 -48.05 -26.84 -6.51
CA GLU A 35 -47.59 -25.53 -6.03
C GLU A 35 -48.20 -24.34 -6.81
N LEU A 36 -48.56 -24.50 -8.10
CA LEU A 36 -49.26 -23.46 -8.87
C LEU A 36 -50.77 -23.50 -8.79
N ILE A 37 -51.38 -24.67 -8.59
CA ILE A 37 -52.83 -24.77 -8.37
C ILE A 37 -53.22 -24.01 -7.09
N TYR A 38 -52.30 -23.92 -6.12
CA TYR A 38 -52.48 -23.08 -4.93
C TYR A 38 -52.44 -21.57 -5.23
N TYR A 39 -51.80 -21.11 -6.32
CA TYR A 39 -51.69 -19.70 -6.69
C TYR A 39 -52.99 -19.11 -7.27
N SER A 40 -53.72 -19.90 -8.06
CA SER A 40 -55.03 -19.47 -8.58
C SER A 40 -56.11 -19.44 -7.48
N VAL A 41 -55.92 -20.23 -6.42
CA VAL A 41 -56.89 -20.39 -5.33
C VAL A 41 -56.63 -19.42 -4.16
N LEU A 42 -55.38 -19.02 -3.87
CA LEU A 42 -55.05 -18.13 -2.74
C LEU A 42 -55.17 -16.63 -2.99
N LEU A 43 -55.50 -16.19 -4.20
CA LEU A 43 -55.87 -14.79 -4.45
C LEU A 43 -57.22 -14.42 -3.79
N PHE A 44 -57.93 -15.40 -3.18
CA PHE A 44 -59.26 -15.17 -2.63
C PHE A 44 -59.47 -15.31 -1.11
N LEU A 45 -58.66 -16.03 -0.30
CA LEU A 45 -58.99 -16.23 1.13
C LEU A 45 -57.78 -16.40 2.08
N VAL A 46 -57.92 -15.82 3.28
CA VAL A 46 -56.98 -15.84 4.43
C VAL A 46 -57.13 -17.14 5.27
N PRO A 47 -56.35 -17.38 6.35
CA PRO A 47 -55.29 -18.39 6.45
C PRO A 47 -55.67 -19.62 7.30
N PHE A 48 -55.20 -20.83 6.95
CA PHE A 48 -55.07 -21.90 7.94
C PHE A 48 -53.91 -22.85 7.60
N GLU A 49 -53.28 -23.34 8.66
CA GLU A 49 -52.07 -24.17 8.71
C GLU A 49 -52.24 -25.52 8.00
N PHE A 50 -51.16 -26.01 7.36
CA PHE A 50 -50.75 -27.43 7.38
C PHE A 50 -49.37 -27.59 6.71
N ASP A 51 -48.50 -28.39 7.33
CA ASP A 51 -47.12 -28.71 6.93
C ASP A 51 -47.05 -29.76 5.79
N LEU A 52 -46.10 -29.61 4.86
CA LEU A 52 -44.91 -30.49 4.74
C LEU A 52 -43.96 -30.05 3.59
N LEU A 53 -42.75 -29.63 3.97
CA LEU A 53 -41.44 -29.92 3.37
C LEU A 53 -41.32 -30.14 1.84
N ASN A 54 -41.75 -29.15 1.06
CA ASN A 54 -41.06 -28.61 -0.13
C ASN A 54 -41.81 -27.35 -0.65
N GLU A 55 -43.11 -27.24 -0.35
CA GLU A 55 -43.98 -26.08 -0.64
C GLU A 55 -43.61 -24.78 0.12
N VAL A 56 -42.90 -24.90 1.24
CA VAL A 56 -42.58 -23.79 2.16
C VAL A 56 -41.70 -22.74 1.49
N HIS A 57 -40.81 -23.15 0.59
CA HIS A 57 -39.89 -22.23 -0.08
C HIS A 57 -40.62 -21.27 -1.02
N TYR A 58 -41.66 -21.72 -1.71
CA TYR A 58 -42.45 -20.91 -2.65
C TYR A 58 -43.27 -19.84 -1.94
N ARG A 59 -44.00 -20.23 -0.88
CA ARG A 59 -44.79 -19.29 -0.05
C ARG A 59 -43.88 -18.26 0.64
N LEU A 60 -42.69 -18.66 1.09
CA LEU A 60 -41.72 -17.74 1.70
C LEU A 60 -41.12 -16.77 0.67
N VAL A 61 -40.82 -17.22 -0.55
CA VAL A 61 -40.32 -16.35 -1.63
C VAL A 61 -41.37 -15.31 -2.01
N ILE A 62 -42.63 -15.69 -2.16
CA ILE A 62 -43.72 -14.76 -2.49
C ILE A 62 -44.02 -13.82 -1.34
N LYS A 63 -44.05 -14.30 -0.09
CA LYS A 63 -44.28 -13.45 1.09
C LYS A 63 -43.17 -12.41 1.25
N LYS A 64 -41.91 -12.80 1.05
CA LYS A 64 -40.76 -11.88 1.08
C LYS A 64 -40.80 -10.90 -0.10
N SER A 65 -41.06 -11.39 -1.31
CA SER A 65 -41.23 -10.54 -2.51
C SER A 65 -42.35 -9.51 -2.36
N THR A 66 -43.51 -9.93 -1.85
CA THR A 66 -44.67 -9.06 -1.59
C THR A 66 -44.31 -7.98 -0.57
N ALA A 67 -43.71 -8.37 0.55
CA ALA A 67 -43.26 -7.42 1.57
C ALA A 67 -42.24 -6.41 1.03
N LEU A 68 -41.34 -6.84 0.14
CA LEU A 68 -40.35 -5.96 -0.50
C LEU A 68 -40.98 -5.04 -1.57
N GLU A 69 -41.94 -5.50 -2.37
CA GLU A 69 -42.69 -4.64 -3.31
C GLU A 69 -43.48 -3.55 -2.58
N TYR A 70 -44.15 -3.87 -1.46
CA TYR A 70 -44.82 -2.87 -0.63
C TYR A 70 -43.84 -1.82 -0.08
N LYS A 71 -42.62 -2.23 0.30
CA LYS A 71 -41.56 -1.28 0.72
C LYS A 71 -41.09 -0.38 -0.44
N LEU A 72 -41.07 -0.86 -1.69
CA LEU A 72 -40.67 -0.08 -2.87
C LEU A 72 -41.74 0.90 -3.40
N HIS A 73 -42.99 0.81 -2.93
CA HIS A 73 -44.09 1.70 -3.35
C HIS A 73 -44.61 2.61 -2.22
N ARG A 74 -43.97 2.57 -1.05
CA ARG A 74 -44.33 3.45 0.06
C ARG A 74 -44.08 4.94 -0.27
N PRO A 75 -44.84 5.88 0.31
CA PRO A 75 -44.67 7.31 0.05
C PRO A 75 -43.27 7.86 0.38
N MET A 76 -42.64 7.36 1.44
CA MET A 76 -41.27 7.71 1.84
C MET A 76 -40.29 6.59 1.44
N LEU A 77 -39.84 6.60 0.19
CA LEU A 77 -38.91 5.60 -0.30
C LEU A 77 -37.51 5.83 0.28
N ARG A 78 -36.92 4.77 0.85
CA ARG A 78 -35.53 4.77 1.32
C ARG A 78 -34.64 4.00 0.34
N LYS A 79 -33.37 4.37 0.26
CA LYS A 79 -32.39 3.76 -0.65
C LYS A 79 -32.15 2.30 -0.29
N GLU A 80 -32.11 2.01 1.01
CA GLU A 80 -31.86 0.68 1.57
C GLU A 80 -32.93 -0.31 1.12
N ASP A 81 -34.19 0.11 0.95
CA ASP A 81 -35.26 -0.77 0.47
C ASP A 81 -35.00 -1.26 -0.96
N PHE A 82 -34.46 -0.38 -1.83
CA PHE A 82 -34.10 -0.74 -3.20
C PHE A 82 -32.91 -1.68 -3.22
N ILE A 83 -31.89 -1.44 -2.40
CA ILE A 83 -30.71 -2.30 -2.27
C ILE A 83 -31.12 -3.68 -1.77
N THR A 84 -31.86 -3.77 -0.66
CA THR A 84 -32.33 -5.05 -0.11
C THR A 84 -33.20 -5.82 -1.10
N TYR A 85 -34.05 -5.12 -1.86
CA TYR A 85 -34.84 -5.75 -2.91
C TYR A 85 -33.95 -6.31 -4.03
N ILE A 86 -32.97 -5.53 -4.49
CA ILE A 86 -32.03 -5.93 -5.55
C ILE A 86 -31.19 -7.13 -5.11
N GLU A 87 -30.61 -7.10 -3.91
CA GLU A 87 -29.82 -8.20 -3.34
C GLU A 87 -30.65 -9.48 -3.23
N TYR A 88 -31.90 -9.37 -2.78
CA TYR A 88 -32.82 -10.49 -2.71
C TYR A 88 -33.08 -11.11 -4.09
N GLU A 89 -33.39 -10.30 -5.10
CA GLU A 89 -33.65 -10.77 -6.46
C GLU A 89 -32.40 -11.34 -7.14
N ILE A 90 -31.22 -10.76 -6.90
CA ILE A 90 -29.92 -11.32 -7.35
C ILE A 90 -29.70 -12.69 -6.72
N GLY A 91 -29.93 -12.84 -5.40
CA GLY A 91 -29.80 -14.11 -4.71
C GLY A 91 -30.76 -15.18 -5.26
N VAL A 92 -32.00 -14.81 -5.59
CA VAL A 92 -32.96 -15.71 -6.25
C VAL A 92 -32.46 -16.10 -7.65
N LEU A 93 -31.97 -15.15 -8.44
CA LEU A 93 -31.44 -15.40 -9.78
C LEU A 93 -30.22 -16.33 -9.76
N GLU A 94 -29.29 -16.14 -8.81
CA GLU A 94 -28.12 -17.01 -8.63
C GLU A 94 -28.49 -18.43 -8.19
N LEU A 95 -29.49 -18.57 -7.32
CA LEU A 95 -30.03 -19.89 -6.93
C LEU A 95 -30.68 -20.61 -8.11
N ILE A 96 -31.37 -19.89 -9.00
CA ILE A 96 -31.96 -20.45 -10.22
C ILE A 96 -30.86 -20.91 -11.18
N LYS A 97 -29.82 -20.10 -11.40
CA LYS A 97 -28.66 -20.44 -12.23
C LYS A 97 -27.90 -21.66 -11.70
N LYS A 98 -27.66 -21.75 -10.38
CA LYS A 98 -27.03 -22.93 -9.77
C LYS A 98 -27.81 -24.22 -9.96
N ARG A 99 -29.13 -24.12 -10.19
CA ARG A 99 -30.04 -25.27 -10.36
C ARG A 99 -30.31 -25.62 -11.84
N ARG A 100 -29.85 -24.83 -12.82
CA ARG A 100 -30.14 -25.04 -14.27
C ARG A 100 -28.99 -24.67 -15.22
N LEU A 101 -29.08 -25.19 -16.44
CA LEU A 101 -28.19 -24.94 -17.59
C LEU A 101 -28.89 -24.26 -18.80
N LYS A 102 -30.14 -23.77 -18.69
CA LYS A 102 -30.90 -23.15 -19.82
C LYS A 102 -31.51 -21.78 -19.47
N ASP A 103 -31.48 -20.86 -20.45
CA ASP A 103 -31.55 -19.39 -20.27
C ASP A 103 -32.95 -18.75 -20.17
N GLU A 104 -34.04 -19.44 -20.52
CA GLU A 104 -35.34 -18.80 -20.82
C GLU A 104 -36.03 -18.10 -19.62
N ILE A 105 -35.71 -18.49 -18.39
CA ILE A 105 -36.36 -17.96 -17.16
C ILE A 105 -35.56 -16.83 -16.51
N GLU A 106 -34.29 -16.67 -16.91
CA GLU A 106 -33.41 -15.68 -16.31
C GLU A 106 -33.78 -14.26 -16.78
N PHE A 107 -34.26 -14.14 -18.02
CA PHE A 107 -34.54 -12.85 -18.67
C PHE A 107 -35.62 -11.99 -17.97
N PRO A 108 -36.80 -12.53 -17.55
CA PRO A 108 -37.79 -11.75 -16.81
C PRO A 108 -37.27 -11.23 -15.46
N ILE A 109 -36.46 -12.02 -14.76
CA ILE A 109 -35.87 -11.65 -13.46
C ILE A 109 -34.79 -10.59 -13.67
N MET A 110 -33.93 -10.75 -14.68
CA MET A 110 -32.93 -9.75 -15.07
C MET A 110 -33.58 -8.41 -15.46
N SER A 111 -34.68 -8.44 -16.21
CA SER A 111 -35.45 -7.26 -16.61
C SER A 111 -36.06 -6.55 -15.40
N ARG A 112 -36.59 -7.31 -14.43
CA ARG A 112 -37.11 -6.78 -13.17
C ARG A 112 -36.02 -6.11 -12.34
N ILE A 113 -34.87 -6.76 -12.15
CA ILE A 113 -33.73 -6.20 -11.42
C ILE A 113 -33.26 -4.90 -12.10
N SER A 114 -33.10 -4.92 -13.43
CA SER A 114 -32.69 -3.74 -14.22
C SER A 114 -33.71 -2.60 -14.11
N SER A 115 -35.01 -2.90 -14.09
CA SER A 115 -36.08 -1.91 -13.89
C SER A 115 -36.02 -1.27 -12.50
N VAL A 116 -35.72 -2.06 -11.46
CA VAL A 116 -35.57 -1.57 -10.09
C VAL A 116 -34.31 -0.72 -9.95
N PHE A 117 -33.17 -1.16 -10.50
CA PHE A 117 -31.96 -0.33 -10.59
C PHE A 117 -32.23 1.00 -11.29
N ARG A 118 -32.89 0.99 -12.46
CA ARG A 118 -33.24 2.22 -13.21
C ARG A 118 -34.11 3.17 -12.39
N ARG A 119 -35.06 2.65 -11.61
CA ARG A 119 -35.88 3.45 -10.69
C ARG A 119 -35.04 4.04 -9.55
N ALA A 120 -34.12 3.26 -9.01
CA ALA A 120 -33.22 3.68 -7.94
C ALA A 120 -32.26 4.78 -8.42
N THR A 121 -31.57 4.55 -9.55
CA THR A 121 -30.61 5.51 -10.12
C THR A 121 -31.26 6.79 -10.63
N ALA A 122 -32.53 6.75 -11.07
CA ALA A 122 -33.28 7.95 -11.42
C ALA A 122 -33.62 8.82 -10.20
N LYS A 123 -33.77 8.22 -9.01
CA LYS A 123 -34.10 8.93 -7.77
C LYS A 123 -32.86 9.42 -7.02
N TRP A 124 -31.85 8.57 -6.85
CA TRP A 124 -30.59 8.88 -6.18
C TRP A 124 -29.46 9.05 -7.21
N LYS A 125 -29.57 10.13 -7.99
CA LYS A 125 -28.69 10.39 -9.15
C LYS A 125 -27.23 10.58 -8.78
N ASP A 126 -26.96 11.13 -7.59
CA ASP A 126 -25.61 11.46 -7.12
C ASP A 126 -24.83 10.26 -6.59
N ASP A 127 -25.53 9.16 -6.30
CA ASP A 127 -24.93 7.96 -5.72
C ASP A 127 -24.23 7.12 -6.79
N LEU A 128 -22.94 7.38 -6.96
CA LEU A 128 -22.11 6.68 -7.93
C LEU A 128 -22.01 5.18 -7.67
N GLN A 129 -22.04 4.74 -6.40
CA GLN A 129 -21.93 3.32 -6.07
C GLN A 129 -23.13 2.55 -6.61
N LEU A 130 -24.34 3.11 -6.49
CA LEU A 130 -25.55 2.51 -7.04
C LEU A 130 -25.49 2.35 -8.58
N TRP A 131 -24.93 3.34 -9.28
CA TRP A 131 -24.71 3.25 -10.72
C TRP A 131 -23.68 2.17 -11.09
N LEU A 132 -22.56 2.10 -10.37
CA LEU A 132 -21.53 1.09 -10.59
C LEU A 132 -22.05 -0.33 -10.30
N SER A 133 -22.86 -0.51 -9.24
CA SER A 133 -23.52 -1.79 -8.95
C SER A 133 -24.47 -2.21 -10.08
N HIS A 134 -25.20 -1.26 -10.68
CA HIS A 134 -26.05 -1.53 -11.84
C HIS A 134 -25.23 -1.96 -13.06
N VAL A 135 -24.12 -1.27 -13.35
CA VAL A 135 -23.20 -1.65 -14.43
C VAL A 135 -22.62 -3.05 -14.19
N ALA A 136 -22.13 -3.33 -12.98
CA ALA A 136 -21.55 -4.62 -12.62
C ALA A 136 -22.57 -5.76 -12.79
N PHE A 137 -23.83 -5.54 -12.38
CA PHE A 137 -24.92 -6.48 -12.63
C PHE A 137 -25.13 -6.71 -14.13
N CYS A 138 -25.22 -5.64 -14.94
CA CYS A 138 -25.40 -5.76 -16.38
C CYS A 138 -24.23 -6.48 -17.08
N LYS A 139 -22.97 -6.27 -16.64
CA LYS A 139 -21.80 -7.00 -17.15
C LYS A 139 -21.85 -8.49 -16.76
N LYS A 140 -22.15 -8.82 -15.50
CA LYS A 140 -22.23 -10.21 -14.99
C LYS A 140 -23.21 -11.08 -15.78
N TRP A 141 -24.30 -10.49 -16.25
CA TRP A 141 -25.36 -11.17 -17.00
C TRP A 141 -25.32 -10.88 -18.51
N ASN A 142 -24.19 -10.37 -19.03
CA ASN A 142 -23.94 -10.13 -20.45
C ASN A 142 -25.00 -9.24 -21.16
N MET A 143 -25.61 -8.30 -20.44
CA MET A 143 -26.62 -7.37 -20.95
C MET A 143 -25.98 -6.15 -21.64
N LYS A 144 -25.23 -6.40 -22.73
CA LYS A 144 -24.37 -5.40 -23.41
C LYS A 144 -25.10 -4.10 -23.77
N THR A 145 -26.32 -4.18 -24.31
CA THR A 145 -27.10 -3.00 -24.72
C THR A 145 -27.58 -2.15 -23.54
N GLN A 146 -27.78 -2.76 -22.37
CA GLN A 146 -28.17 -2.04 -21.16
C GLN A 146 -26.96 -1.36 -20.52
N VAL A 147 -25.78 -2.00 -20.53
CA VAL A 147 -24.52 -1.39 -20.06
C VAL A 147 -24.29 -0.05 -20.75
N SER A 148 -24.36 0.00 -22.09
CA SER A 148 -24.20 1.25 -22.86
C SER A 148 -25.22 2.32 -22.45
N LYS A 149 -26.50 1.96 -22.30
CA LYS A 149 -27.57 2.90 -21.89
C LYS A 149 -27.35 3.43 -20.48
N VAL A 150 -26.90 2.58 -19.56
CA VAL A 150 -26.58 2.95 -18.18
C VAL A 150 -25.40 3.92 -18.17
N PHE A 151 -24.33 3.65 -18.92
CA PHE A 151 -23.20 4.57 -19.04
C PHE A 151 -23.58 5.91 -19.68
N LEU A 152 -24.38 5.92 -20.76
CA LEU A 152 -24.85 7.16 -21.37
C LEU A 152 -25.68 8.01 -20.38
N SER A 153 -26.52 7.36 -19.57
CA SER A 153 -27.30 8.03 -18.52
C SER A 153 -26.41 8.54 -17.38
N LEU A 154 -25.43 7.74 -16.96
CA LEU A 154 -24.46 8.09 -15.92
C LEU A 154 -23.61 9.30 -16.34
N LEU A 155 -23.07 9.29 -17.56
CA LEU A 155 -22.23 10.36 -18.11
C LEU A 155 -23.00 11.65 -18.38
N ALA A 156 -24.32 11.56 -18.62
CA ALA A 156 -25.17 12.74 -18.73
C ALA A 156 -25.34 13.48 -17.39
N ILE A 157 -25.26 12.76 -16.27
CA ILE A 157 -25.43 13.31 -14.92
C ILE A 157 -24.07 13.71 -14.32
N HIS A 158 -23.03 12.89 -14.53
CA HIS A 158 -21.68 13.09 -13.98
C HIS A 158 -20.63 13.28 -15.11
N PRO A 159 -20.73 14.33 -15.94
CA PRO A 159 -19.77 14.58 -17.01
C PRO A 159 -18.41 15.05 -16.47
N ASP A 160 -18.36 15.54 -15.23
CA ASP A 160 -17.22 16.11 -14.51
C ASP A 160 -16.16 15.08 -14.09
N LYS A 161 -16.45 13.78 -14.19
CA LYS A 161 -15.56 12.71 -13.71
C LYS A 161 -14.89 11.96 -14.87
N PRO A 162 -13.61 12.23 -15.20
CA PRO A 162 -12.87 11.60 -16.28
C PRO A 162 -12.82 10.06 -16.20
N ALA A 163 -12.75 9.51 -14.99
CA ALA A 163 -12.68 8.07 -14.77
C ALA A 163 -13.92 7.32 -15.31
N LEU A 164 -15.10 7.95 -15.28
CA LEU A 164 -16.33 7.34 -15.79
C LEU A 164 -16.34 7.26 -17.32
N TRP A 165 -15.78 8.27 -17.99
CA TRP A 165 -15.63 8.28 -19.44
C TRP A 165 -14.69 7.16 -19.90
N ILE A 166 -13.54 7.01 -19.22
CA ILE A 166 -12.57 5.95 -19.51
C ILE A 166 -13.22 4.57 -19.30
N MET A 167 -13.95 4.39 -18.19
CA MET A 167 -14.63 3.13 -17.88
C MET A 167 -15.68 2.78 -18.94
N ALA A 168 -16.50 3.75 -19.37
CA ALA A 168 -17.50 3.55 -20.41
C ALA A 168 -16.86 3.15 -21.75
N ALA A 169 -15.80 3.85 -22.16
CA ALA A 169 -15.10 3.55 -23.41
C ALA A 169 -14.42 2.17 -23.40
N LYS A 170 -13.81 1.77 -22.26
CA LYS A 170 -13.26 0.41 -22.08
C LYS A 170 -14.34 -0.66 -22.21
N CYS A 171 -15.51 -0.45 -21.60
CA CYS A 171 -16.62 -1.41 -21.71
C CYS A 171 -17.14 -1.54 -23.15
N GLU A 172 -17.25 -0.45 -23.92
CA GLU A 172 -17.67 -0.53 -25.34
C GLU A 172 -16.65 -1.30 -26.20
N MET A 173 -15.36 -1.20 -25.89
CA MET A 173 -14.31 -1.93 -26.58
C MET A 173 -14.29 -3.42 -26.22
N GLU A 174 -14.28 -3.74 -24.92
CA GLU A 174 -14.19 -5.12 -24.41
C GLU A 174 -15.46 -5.93 -24.70
N ASP A 175 -16.64 -5.36 -24.40
CA ASP A 175 -17.89 -6.13 -24.43
C ASP A 175 -18.54 -6.10 -25.82
N ARG A 176 -18.51 -4.95 -26.51
CA ARG A 176 -19.23 -4.74 -27.77
C ARG A 176 -18.35 -4.73 -29.01
N ASN A 177 -17.02 -4.74 -28.82
CA ASN A 177 -16.07 -4.67 -29.91
C ASN A 177 -16.30 -3.47 -30.86
N SER A 178 -16.78 -2.34 -30.32
CA SER A 178 -17.08 -1.14 -31.12
C SER A 178 -16.04 -0.06 -30.85
N SER A 179 -14.99 -0.03 -31.68
CA SER A 179 -13.95 1.00 -31.61
C SER A 179 -14.48 2.41 -31.91
N GLU A 180 -15.45 2.52 -32.81
CA GLU A 180 -16.11 3.79 -33.14
C GLU A 180 -16.87 4.38 -31.95
N SER A 181 -17.62 3.56 -31.20
CA SER A 181 -18.35 4.01 -30.01
C SER A 181 -17.39 4.45 -28.90
N ALA A 182 -16.31 3.69 -28.68
CA ALA A 182 -15.26 4.04 -27.73
C ALA A 182 -14.57 5.37 -28.11
N ARG A 183 -14.25 5.56 -29.40
CA ARG A 183 -13.67 6.81 -29.92
C ARG A 183 -14.60 8.00 -29.70
N HIS A 184 -15.89 7.87 -30.00
CA HIS A 184 -16.87 8.93 -29.74
C HIS A 184 -16.95 9.30 -28.25
N LEU A 185 -16.88 8.32 -27.35
CA LEU A 185 -16.87 8.57 -25.91
C LEU A 185 -15.60 9.32 -25.47
N PHE A 186 -14.42 8.94 -25.96
CA PHE A 186 -13.17 9.66 -25.67
C PHE A 186 -13.16 11.08 -26.23
N LEU A 187 -13.57 11.28 -27.48
CA LEU A 187 -13.67 12.61 -28.08
C LEU A 187 -14.64 13.51 -27.30
N ARG A 188 -15.77 12.95 -26.83
CA ARG A 188 -16.71 13.69 -25.97
C ARG A 188 -16.09 13.98 -24.60
N ALA A 189 -15.35 13.04 -24.01
CA ALA A 189 -14.64 13.24 -22.76
C ALA A 189 -13.61 14.37 -22.86
N LEU A 190 -12.87 14.46 -23.97
CA LEU A 190 -11.88 15.52 -24.22
C LEU A 190 -12.51 16.91 -24.40
N ARG A 191 -13.79 17.01 -24.76
CA ARG A 191 -14.52 18.30 -24.75
C ARG A 191 -14.79 18.80 -23.33
N PHE A 192 -15.07 17.90 -22.39
CA PHE A 192 -15.27 18.26 -20.97
C PHE A 192 -13.95 18.38 -20.20
N HIS A 193 -12.95 17.58 -20.57
CA HIS A 193 -11.67 17.42 -19.86
C HIS A 193 -10.46 17.64 -20.77
N PRO A 194 -10.29 18.82 -21.39
CA PRO A 194 -9.27 19.06 -22.42
C PRO A 194 -7.83 19.04 -21.92
N LYS A 195 -7.60 19.09 -20.60
CA LYS A 195 -6.26 19.04 -19.97
C LYS A 195 -6.01 17.76 -19.17
N ASN A 196 -6.90 16.77 -19.24
CA ASN A 196 -6.75 15.55 -18.45
C ASN A 196 -5.80 14.56 -19.14
N LYS A 197 -4.59 14.41 -18.60
CA LYS A 197 -3.56 13.50 -19.11
C LYS A 197 -4.07 12.06 -19.26
N LYS A 198 -4.80 11.54 -18.26
CA LYS A 198 -5.24 10.14 -18.23
C LYS A 198 -6.22 9.81 -19.36
N VAL A 199 -7.12 10.73 -19.71
CA VAL A 199 -8.07 10.53 -20.82
C VAL A 199 -7.32 10.39 -22.15
N TYR A 200 -6.32 11.24 -22.39
CA TYR A 200 -5.47 11.15 -23.58
C TYR A 200 -4.68 9.84 -23.65
N LEU A 201 -4.05 9.41 -22.55
CA LEU A 201 -3.28 8.16 -22.51
C LEU A 201 -4.17 6.92 -22.78
N GLU A 202 -5.36 6.88 -22.17
CA GLU A 202 -6.30 5.77 -22.37
C GLU A 202 -6.91 5.79 -23.77
N TYR A 203 -7.15 6.98 -24.34
CA TYR A 203 -7.61 7.11 -25.71
C TYR A 203 -6.53 6.62 -26.70
N PHE A 204 -5.29 7.05 -26.51
CA PHE A 204 -4.14 6.60 -27.31
C PHE A 204 -3.95 5.08 -27.21
N ARG A 205 -3.99 4.52 -26.00
CA ARG A 205 -3.91 3.07 -25.78
C ARG A 205 -5.04 2.32 -26.49
N MET A 206 -6.26 2.86 -26.45
CA MET A 206 -7.41 2.29 -27.15
C MET A 206 -7.18 2.24 -28.66
N GLU A 207 -6.70 3.32 -29.28
CA GLU A 207 -6.41 3.32 -30.72
C GLU A 207 -5.34 2.31 -31.12
N LEU A 208 -4.30 2.13 -30.30
CA LEU A 208 -3.27 1.11 -30.54
C LEU A 208 -3.81 -0.32 -30.38
N MET A 209 -4.62 -0.59 -29.36
CA MET A 209 -5.29 -1.90 -29.19
C MET A 209 -6.22 -2.21 -30.36
N HIS A 210 -6.91 -1.20 -30.90
CA HIS A 210 -7.75 -1.37 -32.08
C HIS A 210 -6.92 -1.70 -33.33
N ALA A 211 -5.81 -0.98 -33.55
CA ALA A 211 -4.89 -1.27 -34.66
C ALA A 211 -4.30 -2.70 -34.55
N GLU A 212 -3.87 -3.10 -33.36
CA GLU A 212 -3.36 -4.45 -33.12
C GLU A 212 -4.42 -5.52 -33.42
N LYS A 213 -5.66 -5.30 -33.00
CA LYS A 213 -6.76 -6.22 -33.27
C LYS A 213 -7.02 -6.39 -34.76
N LEU A 214 -7.03 -5.29 -35.52
CA LEU A 214 -7.21 -5.33 -36.97
C LEU A 214 -6.05 -6.09 -37.66
N ARG A 215 -4.82 -5.90 -37.20
CA ARG A 215 -3.65 -6.66 -37.71
C ARG A 215 -3.79 -8.17 -37.47
N ARG A 216 -4.27 -8.58 -36.28
CA ARG A 216 -4.53 -10.00 -35.98
C ARG A 216 -5.60 -10.57 -36.91
N GLN A 217 -6.70 -9.84 -37.11
CA GLN A 217 -7.78 -10.24 -38.02
C GLN A 217 -7.30 -10.36 -39.47
N GLN A 218 -6.48 -9.42 -39.94
CA GLN A 218 -5.88 -9.50 -41.27
C GLN A 218 -5.01 -10.75 -41.43
N LYS A 219 -4.14 -11.02 -40.46
CA LYS A 219 -3.25 -12.20 -40.49
C LYS A 219 -4.05 -13.52 -40.49
N GLU A 220 -5.15 -13.59 -39.74
CA GLU A 220 -6.05 -14.74 -39.74
C GLU A 220 -6.74 -14.95 -41.10
N LEU A 221 -7.17 -13.86 -41.76
CA LEU A 221 -7.79 -13.91 -43.09
C LEU A 221 -6.80 -14.32 -44.19
N GLU A 222 -5.57 -13.80 -44.13
CA GLU A 222 -4.48 -14.17 -45.04
C GLU A 222 -4.10 -15.65 -44.90
N GLN A 223 -4.09 -16.18 -43.66
CA GLN A 223 -3.82 -17.59 -43.39
C GLN A 223 -4.95 -18.52 -43.84
N ALA A 224 -6.19 -18.03 -43.95
CA ALA A 224 -7.35 -18.81 -44.35
C ALA A 224 -7.51 -18.92 -45.88
N GLU A 225 -6.59 -18.38 -46.69
CA GLU A 225 -6.64 -18.32 -48.17
C GLU A 225 -7.99 -17.81 -48.73
N MET A 226 -8.74 -17.04 -47.94
CA MET A 226 -9.98 -16.43 -48.41
C MET A 226 -9.64 -15.19 -49.23
N ALA A 227 -9.94 -15.24 -50.53
CA ALA A 227 -9.77 -14.10 -51.42
C ALA A 227 -10.66 -12.94 -50.95
N MET A 228 -10.02 -11.96 -50.32
CA MET A 228 -10.64 -10.67 -50.00
C MET A 228 -10.84 -9.92 -51.33
N GLY A 229 -12.05 -9.95 -51.89
CA GLY A 229 -12.41 -8.96 -52.90
C GLY A 229 -12.37 -7.56 -52.29
N GLU A 230 -11.68 -6.61 -52.94
CA GLU A 230 -11.61 -5.14 -52.73
C GLU A 230 -11.61 -4.54 -51.29
N TYR A 231 -11.60 -5.35 -50.23
CA TYR A 231 -11.64 -4.88 -48.85
C TYR A 231 -10.25 -4.98 -48.23
N GLU A 232 -9.36 -4.07 -48.64
CA GLU A 232 -8.07 -3.90 -47.99
C GLU A 232 -8.24 -3.09 -46.71
N PHE A 233 -7.77 -3.63 -45.58
CA PHE A 233 -7.64 -2.85 -44.35
C PHE A 233 -6.69 -1.68 -44.61
N SER A 234 -7.11 -0.45 -44.30
CA SER A 234 -6.24 0.71 -44.49
C SER A 234 -4.95 0.56 -43.66
N MET A 235 -3.82 0.47 -44.36
CA MET A 235 -2.48 0.37 -43.76
C MET A 235 -2.20 1.51 -42.77
N GLU A 236 -2.82 2.66 -42.97
CA GLU A 236 -2.73 3.82 -42.08
C GLU A 236 -3.32 3.55 -40.69
N ILE A 237 -4.43 2.82 -40.63
CA ILE A 237 -5.05 2.42 -39.37
C ILE A 237 -4.19 1.34 -38.70
N LEU A 238 -3.67 0.39 -39.49
CA LEU A 238 -2.83 -0.71 -39.03
C LEU A 238 -1.46 -0.26 -38.48
N ASN A 239 -0.96 0.88 -38.95
CA ASN A 239 0.26 1.51 -38.44
C ASN A 239 0.00 2.49 -37.28
N GLY A 240 -1.25 2.63 -36.82
CA GLY A 240 -1.57 3.44 -35.66
C GLY A 240 -1.60 4.95 -35.92
N LYS A 241 -1.84 5.41 -37.15
CA LYS A 241 -1.93 6.86 -37.45
C LYS A 241 -2.99 7.59 -36.62
N LEU A 242 -4.06 6.90 -36.22
CA LEU A 242 -5.06 7.49 -35.32
C LEU A 242 -4.47 7.79 -33.94
N ALA A 243 -3.61 6.90 -33.41
CA ALA A 243 -2.89 7.13 -32.16
C ALA A 243 -1.90 8.30 -32.30
N GLU A 244 -1.22 8.43 -33.45
CA GLU A 244 -0.39 9.59 -33.78
C GLU A 244 -1.18 10.91 -33.72
N VAL A 245 -2.40 10.95 -34.28
CA VAL A 245 -3.26 12.15 -34.22
C VAL A 245 -3.60 12.52 -32.78
N VAL A 246 -3.94 11.52 -31.94
CA VAL A 246 -4.20 11.75 -30.51
C VAL A 246 -2.98 12.31 -29.80
N TYR A 247 -1.80 11.77 -30.09
CA TYR A 247 -0.55 12.24 -29.52
C TYR A 247 -0.24 13.70 -29.90
N LYS A 248 -0.41 14.07 -31.17
CA LYS A 248 -0.21 15.46 -31.64
C LYS A 248 -1.18 16.43 -30.94
N GLU A 249 -2.47 16.08 -30.87
CA GLU A 249 -3.46 16.91 -30.19
C GLU A 249 -3.15 17.05 -28.68
N ALA A 250 -2.67 15.98 -28.04
CA ALA A 250 -2.33 15.98 -26.62
C ALA A 250 -1.13 16.87 -26.32
N THR A 251 -0.08 16.80 -27.14
CA THR A 251 1.17 17.56 -26.97
C THR A 251 1.04 19.03 -27.34
N GLU A 252 0.09 19.39 -28.20
CA GLU A 252 -0.29 20.79 -28.43
C GLU A 252 -0.90 21.44 -27.18
N LYS A 253 -1.74 20.70 -26.45
CA LYS A 253 -2.47 21.22 -25.27
C LYS A 253 -1.67 21.11 -23.97
N ILE A 254 -0.88 20.05 -23.81
CA ILE A 254 -0.13 19.75 -22.58
C ILE A 254 1.34 19.61 -22.95
N LYS A 255 2.13 20.63 -22.60
CA LYS A 255 3.58 20.66 -22.83
C LYS A 255 4.31 20.16 -21.59
N ASP A 256 4.55 18.85 -21.52
CA ASP A 256 5.17 18.20 -20.36
C ASP A 256 5.92 16.94 -20.81
N ALA A 257 7.20 16.82 -20.42
CA ALA A 257 8.05 15.71 -20.82
C ALA A 257 7.60 14.39 -20.20
N GLU A 258 7.22 14.37 -18.92
CA GLU A 258 6.74 13.16 -18.22
C GLU A 258 5.49 12.58 -18.91
N PHE A 259 4.62 13.48 -19.40
CA PHE A 259 3.44 13.12 -20.14
C PHE A 259 3.77 12.53 -21.52
N VAL A 260 4.73 13.10 -22.26
CA VAL A 260 5.23 12.54 -23.53
C VAL A 260 5.85 11.15 -23.32
N LEU A 261 6.66 10.98 -22.27
CA LEU A 261 7.24 9.69 -21.88
C LEU A 261 6.17 8.63 -21.59
N SER A 262 5.04 9.04 -21.02
CA SER A 262 3.91 8.14 -20.78
C SER A 262 3.30 7.59 -22.07
N PHE A 263 3.26 8.36 -23.17
CA PHE A 263 2.83 7.85 -24.49
C PHE A 263 3.83 6.85 -25.05
N LEU A 264 5.12 7.12 -24.90
CA LEU A 264 6.18 6.27 -25.40
C LEU A 264 6.18 4.90 -24.69
N ASN A 265 5.99 4.90 -23.36
CA ASN A 265 5.82 3.68 -22.57
C ASN A 265 4.58 2.86 -22.96
N ILE A 266 3.52 3.50 -23.48
CA ILE A 266 2.35 2.78 -24.01
C ILE A 266 2.67 2.23 -25.40
N ALA A 267 3.31 3.02 -26.26
CA ALA A 267 3.68 2.60 -27.60
C ALA A 267 4.65 1.40 -27.57
N SER A 268 5.61 1.38 -26.64
CA SER A 268 6.58 0.27 -26.50
C SER A 268 5.95 -1.10 -26.20
N LEU A 269 4.68 -1.14 -25.76
CA LEU A 269 3.92 -2.39 -25.59
C LEU A 269 3.49 -3.04 -26.92
N PHE A 270 3.65 -2.35 -28.05
CA PHE A 270 3.16 -2.78 -29.36
C PHE A 270 4.29 -2.82 -30.40
N ASP A 271 4.62 -4.01 -30.89
CA ASP A 271 5.76 -4.24 -31.81
C ASP A 271 5.71 -3.44 -33.11
N PHE A 272 4.51 -3.12 -33.60
CA PHE A 272 4.32 -2.42 -34.86
C PHE A 272 4.48 -0.89 -34.78
N THR A 273 4.69 -0.34 -33.58
CA THR A 273 4.69 1.11 -33.36
C THR A 273 6.09 1.74 -33.43
N LYS A 274 7.11 1.04 -33.95
CA LYS A 274 8.50 1.54 -33.99
C LYS A 274 8.63 2.93 -34.63
N GLU A 275 7.97 3.17 -35.75
CA GLU A 275 7.95 4.48 -36.41
C GLU A 275 7.33 5.58 -35.53
N LEU A 276 6.27 5.24 -34.79
CA LEU A 276 5.62 6.15 -33.84
C LEU A 276 6.52 6.42 -32.63
N GLN A 277 7.25 5.41 -32.14
CA GLN A 277 8.22 5.56 -31.05
C GLN A 277 9.38 6.48 -31.46
N GLU A 278 9.93 6.30 -32.66
CA GLU A 278 11.00 7.15 -33.21
C GLU A 278 10.53 8.61 -33.34
N MET A 279 9.31 8.84 -33.82
CA MET A 279 8.73 10.18 -33.89
C MET A 279 8.58 10.83 -32.50
N ILE A 280 8.05 10.09 -31.51
CA ILE A 280 7.89 10.59 -30.14
C ILE A 280 9.26 10.91 -29.52
N LEU A 281 10.28 10.08 -29.78
CA LEU A 281 11.66 10.31 -29.33
C LEU A 281 12.27 11.57 -29.94
N GLN A 282 12.08 11.79 -31.25
CA GLN A 282 12.53 13.02 -31.92
C GLN A 282 11.83 14.26 -31.35
N ASP A 283 10.53 14.16 -31.08
CA ASP A 283 9.77 15.23 -30.44
C ASP A 283 10.27 15.54 -29.02
N LEU A 284 10.59 14.51 -28.24
CA LEU A 284 11.17 14.63 -26.90
C LEU A 284 12.52 15.36 -26.95
N GLN A 285 13.41 14.98 -27.87
CA GLN A 285 14.70 15.64 -28.08
C GLN A 285 14.54 17.10 -28.55
N ASN A 286 13.68 17.36 -29.52
CA ASN A 286 13.57 18.69 -30.12
C ASN A 286 12.82 19.70 -29.23
N LYS A 287 11.78 19.25 -28.53
CA LYS A 287 10.88 20.14 -27.75
C LYS A 287 11.21 20.15 -26.26
N TYR A 288 11.81 19.08 -25.72
CA TYR A 288 12.04 18.87 -24.29
C TYR A 288 13.49 18.54 -23.93
N ALA A 289 14.47 18.91 -24.78
CA ALA A 289 15.90 18.78 -24.46
C ALA A 289 16.32 19.49 -23.16
N ASN A 290 15.55 20.49 -22.70
CA ASN A 290 15.84 21.21 -21.47
C ASN A 290 15.34 20.49 -20.20
N ASP A 291 14.63 19.38 -20.34
CA ASP A 291 14.12 18.60 -19.21
C ASP A 291 15.08 17.43 -18.88
N PRO A 292 15.58 17.32 -17.63
CA PRO A 292 16.41 16.20 -17.20
C PRO A 292 15.80 14.82 -17.42
N LEU A 293 14.46 14.69 -17.32
CA LEU A 293 13.76 13.41 -17.49
C LEU A 293 13.88 12.87 -18.92
N THR A 294 13.98 13.77 -19.90
CA THR A 294 14.22 13.42 -21.31
C THR A 294 15.54 12.66 -21.44
N TRP A 295 16.62 13.18 -20.85
CA TRP A 295 17.93 12.57 -20.90
C TRP A 295 18.02 11.28 -20.09
N ASP A 296 17.40 11.23 -18.91
CA ASP A 296 17.30 10.02 -18.09
C ASP A 296 16.61 8.88 -18.84
N TYR A 297 15.51 9.19 -19.53
CA TYR A 297 14.81 8.20 -20.35
C TYR A 297 15.64 7.74 -21.54
N MET A 298 16.23 8.65 -22.32
CA MET A 298 17.09 8.28 -23.46
C MET A 298 18.25 7.39 -23.04
N ALA A 299 18.90 7.70 -21.91
CA ALA A 299 19.99 6.88 -21.38
C ALA A 299 19.51 5.47 -20.97
N LYS A 300 18.29 5.34 -20.44
CA LYS A 300 17.67 4.05 -20.12
C LYS A 300 17.30 3.26 -21.37
N CYS A 301 16.82 3.91 -22.44
CA CYS A 301 16.56 3.26 -23.72
C CYS A 301 17.83 2.64 -24.32
N GLU A 302 18.95 3.35 -24.29
CA GLU A 302 20.24 2.83 -24.78
C GLU A 302 20.70 1.57 -24.02
N LEU A 303 20.34 1.48 -22.73
CA LEU A 303 20.60 0.28 -21.93
C LEU A 303 19.75 -0.92 -22.38
N GLU A 304 18.49 -0.66 -22.77
CA GLU A 304 17.49 -1.66 -23.14
C GLU A 304 17.58 -2.11 -24.61
N ALA A 305 18.03 -1.24 -25.51
CA ALA A 305 18.15 -1.49 -26.95
C ALA A 305 19.02 -2.74 -27.29
N GLY A 306 19.91 -3.16 -26.39
CA GLY A 306 20.71 -4.37 -26.55
C GLY A 306 20.02 -5.68 -26.14
N LEU A 307 18.92 -5.65 -25.39
CA LEU A 307 18.24 -6.86 -24.89
C LEU A 307 17.42 -7.57 -25.98
N GLY A 308 16.91 -6.84 -26.97
CA GLY A 308 16.10 -7.40 -28.07
C GLY A 308 16.90 -8.30 -29.04
N ALA A 309 18.23 -8.19 -29.04
CA ALA A 309 19.12 -9.04 -29.85
C ALA A 309 19.45 -10.39 -29.17
N GLU A 310 19.04 -10.60 -27.91
CA GLU A 310 19.43 -11.77 -27.11
C GLU A 310 18.62 -13.04 -27.40
N MET A 311 17.46 -12.95 -28.08
CA MET A 311 16.68 -14.15 -28.44
C MET A 311 17.37 -15.06 -29.48
N GLY A 312 18.51 -14.66 -30.05
CA GLY A 312 19.26 -15.44 -31.04
C GLY A 312 20.65 -15.94 -30.60
N ALA A 313 21.11 -15.68 -29.37
CA ALA A 313 22.50 -15.94 -28.98
C ALA A 313 22.62 -16.76 -27.68
N GLU A 314 22.23 -18.03 -27.71
CA GLU A 314 22.27 -18.95 -26.56
C GLU A 314 23.68 -19.47 -26.17
N LEU A 315 24.76 -19.05 -26.83
CA LEU A 315 26.13 -19.35 -26.40
C LEU A 315 26.97 -18.07 -26.28
N GLN A 316 26.86 -17.38 -25.15
CA GLN A 316 27.84 -16.36 -24.74
C GLN A 316 28.38 -16.69 -23.36
N SER A 317 29.71 -16.66 -23.23
CA SER A 317 30.40 -16.86 -21.96
C SER A 317 30.03 -15.77 -20.94
N THR A 318 30.15 -16.07 -19.65
CA THR A 318 29.87 -15.09 -18.57
C THR A 318 30.68 -13.81 -18.69
N LYS A 319 31.89 -13.89 -19.27
CA LYS A 319 32.78 -12.75 -19.52
C LYS A 319 32.30 -11.88 -20.69
N GLU A 320 31.79 -12.48 -21.76
CA GLU A 320 31.22 -11.75 -22.90
C GLU A 320 29.93 -11.00 -22.52
N LYS A 321 29.05 -11.64 -21.74
CA LYS A 321 27.84 -10.98 -21.20
C LYS A 321 28.17 -9.79 -20.30
N ALA A 322 29.22 -9.90 -19.49
CA ALA A 322 29.68 -8.80 -18.66
C ALA A 322 30.29 -7.65 -19.49
N SER A 323 31.10 -7.97 -20.50
CA SER A 323 31.66 -6.99 -21.44
C SER A 323 30.58 -6.23 -22.21
N ASP A 324 29.55 -6.94 -22.67
CA ASP A 324 28.42 -6.31 -23.36
C ASP A 324 27.59 -5.43 -22.42
N THR A 325 27.40 -5.87 -21.17
CA THR A 325 26.77 -5.04 -20.13
C THR A 325 27.57 -3.75 -19.87
N VAL A 326 28.91 -3.82 -19.81
CA VAL A 326 29.77 -2.64 -19.67
C VAL A 326 29.54 -1.67 -20.83
N ARG A 327 29.56 -2.17 -22.07
CA ARG A 327 29.37 -1.35 -23.28
C ARG A 327 28.02 -0.64 -23.29
N ARG A 328 26.94 -1.33 -22.92
CA ARG A 328 25.60 -0.73 -22.82
C ARG A 328 25.56 0.36 -21.74
N GLU A 329 26.12 0.08 -20.56
CA GLU A 329 26.21 1.06 -19.48
C GLU A 329 27.06 2.28 -19.87
N GLU A 330 28.14 2.10 -20.65
CA GLU A 330 28.95 3.20 -21.19
C GLU A 330 28.15 4.08 -22.16
N ARG A 331 27.38 3.49 -23.08
CA ARG A 331 26.51 4.24 -24.00
C ARG A 331 25.48 5.08 -23.24
N SER A 332 24.80 4.49 -22.26
CA SER A 332 23.89 5.22 -21.37
C SER A 332 24.58 6.40 -20.68
N CYS A 333 25.81 6.20 -20.19
CA CYS A 333 26.57 7.28 -19.55
C CYS A 333 26.95 8.39 -20.52
N LEU A 334 27.28 8.08 -21.78
CA LEU A 334 27.55 9.10 -22.79
C LEU A 334 26.33 10.00 -23.04
N VAL A 335 25.11 9.44 -22.99
CA VAL A 335 23.87 10.24 -23.09
C VAL A 335 23.72 11.19 -21.91
N TYR A 336 24.02 10.75 -20.68
CA TYR A 336 24.05 11.65 -19.52
C TYR A 336 25.12 12.74 -19.64
N GLU A 337 26.32 12.40 -20.12
CA GLU A 337 27.40 13.38 -20.32
C GLU A 337 27.02 14.41 -21.38
N GLU A 338 26.36 14.01 -22.46
CA GLU A 338 25.85 14.95 -23.47
C GLU A 338 24.75 15.84 -22.89
N GLY A 339 23.84 15.28 -22.11
CA GLY A 339 22.84 16.04 -21.38
C GLY A 339 23.45 17.03 -20.41
N LEU A 340 24.53 16.69 -19.70
CA LEU A 340 25.25 17.59 -18.78
C LEU A 340 25.97 18.75 -19.51
N LYS A 341 26.34 18.59 -20.78
CA LYS A 341 26.87 19.73 -21.58
C LYS A 341 25.80 20.81 -21.81
N SER A 342 24.54 20.41 -21.90
CA SER A 342 23.41 21.34 -22.09
C SER A 342 22.74 21.76 -20.77
N LEU A 343 22.72 20.87 -19.77
CA LEU A 343 21.99 21.03 -18.51
C LEU A 343 22.88 20.74 -17.29
N GLN A 344 23.59 21.76 -16.81
CA GLN A 344 24.32 21.74 -15.54
C GLN A 344 23.37 22.04 -14.37
N THR A 345 22.35 21.19 -14.17
CA THR A 345 21.34 21.37 -13.11
C THR A 345 21.40 20.25 -12.07
N GLU A 346 20.97 20.55 -10.84
CA GLU A 346 20.89 19.54 -9.75
C GLU A 346 20.04 18.34 -10.17
N ALA A 347 18.89 18.58 -10.80
CA ALA A 347 18.01 17.51 -11.28
C ALA A 347 18.68 16.57 -12.30
N MET A 348 19.49 17.11 -13.22
CA MET A 348 20.23 16.29 -14.19
C MET A 348 21.33 15.44 -13.51
N TRP A 349 22.04 16.02 -12.55
CA TRP A 349 22.99 15.27 -11.72
C TRP A 349 22.31 14.21 -10.87
N THR A 350 21.13 14.49 -10.31
CA THR A 350 20.33 13.52 -9.55
C THR A 350 19.89 12.35 -10.43
N CYS A 351 19.45 12.58 -11.67
CA CYS A 351 19.15 11.50 -12.62
C CYS A 351 20.39 10.63 -12.88
N TYR A 352 21.54 11.25 -13.19
CA TYR A 352 22.77 10.52 -13.49
C TYR A 352 23.30 9.73 -12.27
N ALA A 353 23.34 10.36 -11.10
CA ALA A 353 23.70 9.76 -9.83
C ALA A 353 22.79 8.59 -9.46
N THR A 354 21.48 8.73 -9.67
CA THR A 354 20.49 7.66 -9.44
C THR A 354 20.71 6.49 -10.38
N PHE A 355 20.96 6.74 -11.66
CA PHE A 355 21.30 5.70 -12.63
C PHE A 355 22.54 4.91 -12.19
N CYS A 356 23.65 5.59 -11.89
CA CYS A 356 24.89 4.95 -11.44
C CYS A 356 24.68 4.15 -10.15
N TRP A 357 23.93 4.69 -9.18
CA TRP A 357 23.60 4.00 -7.94
C TRP A 357 22.80 2.71 -8.17
N ASN A 358 21.79 2.77 -9.03
CA ASN A 358 20.98 1.60 -9.39
C ASN A 358 21.81 0.51 -10.07
N ARG A 359 22.79 0.89 -10.90
CA ARG A 359 23.73 -0.07 -11.50
C ARG A 359 24.65 -0.69 -10.46
N PHE A 360 25.20 0.10 -9.55
CA PHE A 360 26.07 -0.37 -8.47
C PHE A 360 25.38 -1.39 -7.54
N LYS A 361 24.08 -1.21 -7.24
CA LYS A 361 23.31 -2.14 -6.39
C LYS A 361 23.05 -3.51 -7.03
N ARG A 362 23.20 -3.68 -8.34
CA ARG A 362 22.95 -4.97 -8.99
C ARG A 362 24.00 -5.99 -8.58
N LYS A 363 23.56 -7.17 -8.12
CA LYS A 363 24.45 -8.29 -7.81
C LYS A 363 25.12 -8.76 -9.11
N THR A 364 26.43 -8.99 -9.06
CA THR A 364 27.21 -9.41 -10.22
C THR A 364 28.41 -10.22 -9.75
N ASN A 365 28.67 -11.35 -10.40
CA ASN A 365 29.74 -12.29 -10.04
C ASN A 365 31.09 -11.92 -10.69
N VAL A 366 31.09 -10.96 -11.62
CA VAL A 366 32.30 -10.47 -12.31
C VAL A 366 32.87 -9.29 -11.55
N THR A 367 34.10 -9.45 -11.04
CA THR A 367 34.83 -8.45 -10.25
C THR A 367 35.13 -7.18 -11.05
N GLU A 368 35.64 -7.32 -12.28
CA GLU A 368 35.97 -6.19 -13.17
C GLU A 368 34.76 -5.25 -13.40
N LEU A 369 33.57 -5.82 -13.60
CA LEU A 369 32.33 -5.04 -13.79
C LEU A 369 31.88 -4.37 -12.49
N LYS A 370 32.08 -5.01 -11.33
CA LYS A 370 31.79 -4.42 -10.03
C LYS A 370 32.69 -3.20 -9.77
N GLU A 371 33.99 -3.34 -10.04
CA GLU A 371 34.98 -2.26 -9.91
C GLU A 371 34.67 -1.08 -10.83
N LYS A 372 34.40 -1.34 -12.13
CA LYS A 372 34.03 -0.28 -13.08
C LYS A 372 32.77 0.49 -12.67
N ARG A 373 31.75 -0.20 -12.17
CA ARG A 373 30.51 0.46 -11.68
C ARG A 373 30.78 1.33 -10.45
N GLN A 374 31.64 0.84 -9.55
CA GLN A 374 32.03 1.57 -8.35
C GLN A 374 32.85 2.82 -8.68
N GLU A 375 33.88 2.67 -9.51
CA GLU A 375 34.71 3.79 -9.97
C GLU A 375 33.86 4.87 -10.64
N ARG A 376 32.93 4.47 -11.51
CA ARG A 376 32.01 5.38 -12.17
C ARG A 376 31.11 6.10 -11.18
N LEU A 377 30.51 5.38 -10.23
CA LEU A 377 29.65 5.96 -9.21
C LEU A 377 30.40 7.03 -8.39
N LEU A 378 31.60 6.70 -7.91
CA LEU A 378 32.41 7.61 -7.11
C LEU A 378 32.84 8.84 -7.92
N THR A 379 33.20 8.65 -9.20
CA THR A 379 33.54 9.75 -10.11
C THR A 379 32.35 10.70 -10.33
N VAL A 380 31.15 10.16 -10.55
CA VAL A 380 29.93 10.97 -10.74
C VAL A 380 29.58 11.74 -9.48
N PHE A 381 29.66 11.09 -8.30
CA PHE A 381 29.44 11.78 -7.02
C PHE A 381 30.46 12.90 -6.79
N GLN A 382 31.74 12.64 -7.05
CA GLN A 382 32.79 13.66 -6.91
C GLN A 382 32.55 14.84 -7.85
N ARG A 383 32.27 14.60 -9.14
CA ARG A 383 32.01 15.68 -10.10
C ARG A 383 30.76 16.48 -9.76
N ALA A 384 29.67 15.82 -9.36
CA ALA A 384 28.45 16.50 -8.92
C ALA A 384 28.69 17.32 -7.64
N HIS A 385 29.54 16.83 -6.74
CA HIS A 385 29.95 17.54 -5.53
C HIS A 385 30.78 18.79 -5.86
N ASP A 386 31.79 18.66 -6.72
CA ASP A 386 32.66 19.77 -7.15
C ASP A 386 31.86 20.85 -7.87
N ALA A 387 30.81 20.46 -8.62
CA ALA A 387 29.86 21.38 -9.24
C ALA A 387 28.88 22.01 -8.25
N LEU A 388 28.86 21.61 -6.97
CA LEU A 388 27.89 22.00 -5.94
C LEU A 388 26.44 21.66 -6.30
N LEU A 389 26.23 20.57 -7.05
CA LEU A 389 24.93 20.12 -7.56
C LEU A 389 24.55 18.69 -7.11
N LEU A 390 25.36 18.05 -6.25
CA LEU A 390 24.99 16.75 -5.67
C LEU A 390 23.92 16.92 -4.59
N GLU A 391 22.78 16.24 -4.72
CA GLU A 391 21.70 16.25 -3.72
C GLU A 391 22.14 15.61 -2.39
N GLU A 392 21.63 16.12 -1.27
CA GLU A 392 21.99 15.71 0.10
C GLU A 392 21.87 14.20 0.33
N SER A 393 20.81 13.57 -0.20
CA SER A 393 20.50 12.15 0.01
C SER A 393 21.59 11.20 -0.52
N PHE A 394 22.48 11.67 -1.39
CA PHE A 394 23.59 10.89 -1.93
C PHE A 394 24.82 10.86 -1.03
N TYR A 395 25.01 11.80 -0.10
CA TYR A 395 26.21 11.82 0.75
C TYR A 395 26.26 10.61 1.69
N LYS A 396 25.13 10.25 2.30
CA LYS A 396 25.03 9.02 3.10
C LYS A 396 25.35 7.76 2.28
N LYS A 397 24.91 7.72 1.02
CA LYS A 397 25.20 6.61 0.10
C LYS A 397 26.69 6.59 -0.25
N TRP A 398 27.28 7.75 -0.53
CA TRP A 398 28.68 7.92 -0.88
C TRP A 398 29.61 7.48 0.25
N LEU A 399 29.38 7.96 1.48
CA LEU A 399 30.15 7.59 2.67
C LEU A 399 30.12 6.07 2.90
N LYS A 400 28.94 5.45 2.78
CA LYS A 400 28.81 3.99 2.93
C LYS A 400 29.60 3.21 1.88
N VAL A 401 29.66 3.70 0.64
CA VAL A 401 30.49 3.07 -0.40
C VAL A 401 31.97 3.21 -0.04
N LEU A 402 32.43 4.40 0.34
CA LEU A 402 33.84 4.64 0.70
C LEU A 402 34.30 3.80 1.90
N GLN A 403 33.43 3.62 2.90
CA GLN A 403 33.68 2.72 4.03
C GLN A 403 33.81 1.27 3.57
N SER A 404 32.94 0.81 2.66
CA SER A 404 32.99 -0.56 2.13
C SER A 404 34.23 -0.83 1.27
N THR A 405 34.82 0.21 0.69
CA THR A 405 36.03 0.11 -0.13
C THR A 405 37.31 0.29 0.69
N GLY A 406 37.21 0.68 1.96
CA GLY A 406 38.34 0.93 2.85
C GLY A 406 39.07 2.26 2.57
N ASP A 407 38.46 3.19 1.83
CA ASP A 407 39.06 4.51 1.56
C ASP A 407 38.74 5.48 2.72
N ALA A 408 39.48 5.34 3.82
CA ALA A 408 39.30 6.14 5.03
C ALA A 408 39.56 7.64 4.78
N ASP A 409 40.56 7.98 3.97
CA ASP A 409 40.92 9.37 3.66
C ASP A 409 39.84 10.04 2.81
N GLY A 410 39.35 9.33 1.78
CA GLY A 410 38.23 9.79 0.97
C GLY A 410 36.96 9.99 1.79
N ALA A 411 36.61 9.02 2.64
CA ALA A 411 35.43 9.10 3.50
C ALA A 411 35.51 10.30 4.46
N THR A 412 36.68 10.54 5.05
CA THR A 412 36.93 11.69 5.93
C THR A 412 36.74 13.01 5.19
N ARG A 413 37.34 13.15 4.00
CA ARG A 413 37.20 14.37 3.18
C ARG A 413 35.75 14.64 2.79
N VAL A 414 35.03 13.61 2.34
CA VAL A 414 33.62 13.74 1.93
C VAL A 414 32.72 14.07 3.12
N ALA A 415 32.94 13.46 4.29
CA ALA A 415 32.18 13.75 5.50
C ALA A 415 32.34 15.21 5.93
N VAL A 416 33.57 15.74 5.94
CA VAL A 416 33.83 17.15 6.26
C VAL A 416 33.26 18.09 5.17
N ALA A 417 33.32 17.70 3.90
CA ALA A 417 32.76 18.52 2.83
C ALA A 417 31.21 18.56 2.86
N ALA A 418 30.56 17.44 3.21
CA ALA A 418 29.11 17.34 3.35
C ALA A 418 28.57 18.28 4.43
N THR A 419 29.22 18.27 5.60
CA THR A 419 28.83 19.12 6.74
C THR A 419 29.02 20.61 6.48
N LYS A 420 30.03 20.99 5.68
CA LYS A 420 30.20 22.38 5.24
C LYS A 420 29.11 22.84 4.28
N ARG A 421 28.66 21.96 3.37
CA ARG A 421 27.64 22.29 2.37
C ARG A 421 26.23 22.31 2.96
N PHE A 422 25.90 21.32 3.79
CA PHE A 422 24.59 21.18 4.44
C PHE A 422 24.72 21.41 5.94
N SER A 423 25.23 22.58 6.33
CA SER A 423 25.56 22.91 7.73
C SER A 423 24.35 22.96 8.67
N GLN A 424 23.14 23.10 8.13
CA GLN A 424 21.90 23.12 8.92
C GLN A 424 21.27 21.73 9.07
N SER A 425 21.68 20.74 8.27
CA SER A 425 21.03 19.42 8.26
C SER A 425 21.60 18.49 9.33
N VAL A 426 20.74 18.12 10.28
CA VAL A 426 21.03 17.14 11.33
C VAL A 426 21.40 15.79 10.73
N GLU A 427 20.76 15.40 9.64
CA GLU A 427 20.93 14.09 9.00
C GLU A 427 22.32 13.96 8.37
N THR A 428 22.76 15.01 7.67
CA THR A 428 24.10 15.08 7.10
C THR A 428 25.17 15.11 8.18
N TRP A 429 24.98 15.90 9.24
CA TRP A 429 25.90 15.92 10.38
C TRP A 429 25.98 14.56 11.07
N SER A 430 24.85 13.94 11.39
CA SER A 430 24.81 12.65 12.08
C SER A 430 25.51 11.56 11.26
N CYS A 431 25.23 11.48 9.95
CA CYS A 431 25.88 10.51 9.07
C CYS A 431 27.39 10.76 8.95
N SER A 432 27.80 12.02 8.81
CA SER A 432 29.21 12.38 8.65
C SER A 432 30.00 12.12 9.93
N LEU A 433 29.46 12.52 11.08
CA LEU A 433 30.07 12.29 12.40
C LEU A 433 30.15 10.81 12.72
N GLN A 434 29.10 10.03 12.45
CA GLN A 434 29.15 8.57 12.63
C GLN A 434 30.28 7.93 11.79
N THR A 435 30.42 8.32 10.52
CA THR A 435 31.53 7.84 9.69
C THR A 435 32.89 8.24 10.25
N LEU A 436 33.04 9.47 10.73
CA LEU A 436 34.28 9.97 11.33
C LEU A 436 34.63 9.30 12.67
N MET A 437 33.62 8.89 13.44
CA MET A 437 33.77 8.10 14.66
C MET A 437 34.25 6.69 14.35
N GLU A 438 33.63 6.02 13.37
CA GLU A 438 34.01 4.68 12.94
C GLU A 438 35.44 4.62 12.37
N LEU A 439 35.90 5.71 11.76
CA LEU A 439 37.27 5.85 11.25
C LEU A 439 38.29 6.29 12.32
N GLY A 440 37.86 6.64 13.54
CA GLY A 440 38.74 7.06 14.63
C GLY A 440 39.46 8.39 14.39
N SER A 441 38.82 9.34 13.69
CA SER A 441 39.45 10.64 13.39
C SER A 441 39.61 11.51 14.66
N ALA A 442 40.72 12.27 14.74
CA ALA A 442 41.09 13.01 15.96
C ALA A 442 40.21 14.25 16.24
N ASN A 443 39.58 14.83 15.22
CA ASN A 443 38.91 16.14 15.32
C ASN A 443 37.38 16.02 15.50
N VAL A 444 36.89 14.86 15.96
CA VAL A 444 35.45 14.59 16.07
C VAL A 444 34.77 15.52 17.08
N ASP A 445 35.38 15.80 18.23
CA ASP A 445 34.77 16.68 19.24
C ASP A 445 34.58 18.13 18.74
N GLU A 446 35.58 18.66 18.03
CA GLU A 446 35.51 20.00 17.43
C GLU A 446 34.38 20.08 16.40
N LEU A 447 34.21 19.02 15.60
CA LEU A 447 33.13 18.93 14.60
C LEU A 447 31.75 18.82 15.26
N PHE A 448 31.61 18.12 16.39
CA PHE A 448 30.37 18.13 17.16
C PHE A 448 30.05 19.52 17.70
N GLN A 449 31.05 20.26 18.21
CA GLN A 449 30.83 21.65 18.64
C GLN A 449 30.36 22.52 17.48
N GLU A 450 30.95 22.33 16.32
CA GLU A 450 30.58 23.10 15.14
C GLU A 450 29.16 22.75 14.66
N ALA A 451 28.80 21.47 14.65
CA ALA A 451 27.45 21.03 14.32
C ALA A 451 26.39 21.69 15.22
N LEU A 452 26.63 21.73 16.54
CA LEU A 452 25.70 22.30 17.52
C LEU A 452 25.56 23.83 17.41
N LYS A 453 26.50 24.54 16.76
CA LYS A 453 26.37 25.98 16.48
C LYS A 453 25.47 26.27 15.28
N HIS A 454 25.52 25.41 14.25
CA HIS A 454 24.80 25.65 12.98
C HIS A 454 23.40 25.02 12.94
N VAL A 455 23.21 23.90 13.64
CA VAL A 455 21.95 23.15 13.63
C VAL A 455 20.93 23.78 14.57
N ASN A 456 19.64 23.72 14.17
CA ASN A 456 18.54 24.15 15.02
C ASN A 456 18.58 23.41 16.38
N PRO A 457 18.67 24.14 17.52
CA PRO A 457 18.74 23.50 18.83
C PRO A 457 17.61 22.51 19.10
N LYS A 458 16.40 22.75 18.55
CA LYS A 458 15.25 21.82 18.74
C LYS A 458 15.45 20.46 18.08
N GLU A 459 16.25 20.38 17.03
CA GLU A 459 16.50 19.17 16.24
C GLU A 459 17.86 18.53 16.58
N SER A 460 18.66 19.20 17.43
CA SER A 460 20.01 18.79 17.83
C SER A 460 20.07 17.53 18.72
N MET A 461 18.93 16.97 19.15
CA MET A 461 18.87 15.83 20.07
C MET A 461 19.69 14.62 19.58
N ALA A 462 19.56 14.25 18.30
CA ALA A 462 20.29 13.13 17.73
C ALA A 462 21.82 13.32 17.80
N LEU A 463 22.29 14.55 17.59
CA LEU A 463 23.72 14.89 17.66
C LEU A 463 24.24 14.82 19.09
N TRP A 464 23.45 15.26 20.07
CA TRP A 464 23.80 15.14 21.48
C TRP A 464 23.93 13.69 21.91
N VAL A 465 22.97 12.84 21.56
CA VAL A 465 23.02 11.40 21.89
C VAL A 465 24.27 10.77 21.26
N LEU A 466 24.53 11.06 19.98
CA LEU A 466 25.70 10.54 19.28
C LEU A 466 27.03 11.01 19.91
N GLN A 467 27.13 12.29 20.30
CA GLN A 467 28.33 12.83 20.95
C GLN A 467 28.60 12.17 22.31
N LEU A 468 27.55 11.95 23.11
CA LEU A 468 27.65 11.32 24.43
C LEU A 468 28.07 9.84 24.33
N GLU A 469 27.54 9.12 23.34
CA GLU A 469 27.91 7.73 23.09
C GLU A 469 29.36 7.63 22.61
N TRP A 470 29.78 8.55 21.73
CA TRP A 470 31.17 8.66 21.31
C TRP A 470 32.11 8.95 22.49
N SER A 471 31.85 10.01 23.25
CA SER A 471 32.71 10.42 24.36
C SER A 471 32.86 9.31 25.39
N ALA A 472 31.76 8.62 25.73
CA ALA A 472 31.77 7.52 26.69
C ALA A 472 32.64 6.34 26.25
N SER A 473 32.85 6.18 24.94
CA SER A 473 33.65 5.08 24.37
C SER A 473 35.12 5.44 24.10
N THR A 474 35.42 6.72 23.85
CA THR A 474 36.73 7.16 23.33
C THR A 474 37.47 8.16 24.23
N GLN A 475 36.75 9.02 24.95
CA GLN A 475 37.36 10.10 25.76
C GLN A 475 37.61 9.68 27.21
N SER A 476 38.36 10.50 27.94
CA SER A 476 38.55 10.29 29.37
C SER A 476 37.23 10.46 30.16
N PRO A 477 37.09 9.82 31.33
CA PRO A 477 35.91 9.98 32.17
C PRO A 477 35.65 11.44 32.57
N GLU A 478 36.71 12.24 32.76
CA GLU A 478 36.63 13.65 33.13
C GLU A 478 36.06 14.51 31.99
N GLU A 479 36.53 14.31 30.76
CA GLU A 479 36.01 14.99 29.56
C GLU A 479 34.56 14.60 29.29
N THR A 480 34.24 13.31 29.42
CA THR A 480 32.88 12.80 29.27
C THR A 480 31.95 13.41 30.31
N GLU A 481 32.38 13.52 31.57
CA GLU A 481 31.58 14.16 32.61
C GLU A 481 31.37 15.66 32.35
N ALA A 482 32.40 16.37 31.84
CA ALA A 482 32.27 17.76 31.43
C ALA A 482 31.26 17.93 30.28
N LEU A 483 31.24 17.01 29.32
CA LEU A 483 30.25 16.97 28.24
C LEU A 483 28.82 16.78 28.78
N PHE A 484 28.62 15.85 29.70
CA PHE A 484 27.32 15.66 30.36
C PHE A 484 26.87 16.95 31.06
N LYS A 485 27.76 17.60 31.84
CA LYS A 485 27.46 18.88 32.49
C LYS A 485 27.07 19.98 31.49
N ARG A 486 27.71 20.03 30.33
CA ARG A 486 27.35 20.97 29.25
C ARG A 486 25.97 20.66 28.67
N GLY A 487 25.67 19.39 28.39
CA GLY A 487 24.36 18.98 27.87
C GLY A 487 23.20 19.27 28.82
N LEU A 488 23.44 19.18 30.14
CA LEU A 488 22.46 19.55 31.17
C LEU A 488 22.09 21.04 31.15
N ALA A 489 23.07 21.90 30.84
CA ALA A 489 22.89 23.35 30.71
C ALA A 489 22.29 23.77 29.36
N SER A 490 21.92 22.82 28.49
CA SER A 490 21.28 23.11 27.21
C SER A 490 19.96 23.88 27.39
N THR A 491 19.72 24.86 26.52
CA THR A 491 18.49 25.67 26.51
C THR A 491 17.25 24.89 26.05
N VAL A 492 17.45 23.69 25.50
CA VAL A 492 16.39 22.84 24.97
C VAL A 492 16.00 21.80 26.04
N PRO A 493 14.77 21.88 26.60
CA PRO A 493 14.37 20.99 27.69
C PRO A 493 14.47 19.50 27.35
N ALA A 494 14.11 19.12 26.12
CA ALA A 494 14.17 17.74 25.67
C ALA A 494 15.60 17.16 25.66
N VAL A 495 16.59 17.96 25.27
CA VAL A 495 18.01 17.58 25.31
C VAL A 495 18.46 17.42 26.77
N SER A 496 18.15 18.38 27.65
CA SER A 496 18.51 18.29 29.07
C SER A 496 17.92 17.05 29.75
N MET A 497 16.66 16.69 29.44
CA MET A 497 16.02 15.48 29.98
C MET A 497 16.72 14.19 29.52
N GLU A 498 17.04 14.06 28.23
CA GLU A 498 17.73 12.88 27.71
C GLU A 498 19.17 12.78 28.23
N VAL A 499 19.88 13.91 28.31
CA VAL A 499 21.23 13.97 28.87
C VAL A 499 21.22 13.53 30.34
N LYS A 500 20.22 13.93 31.16
CA LYS A 500 20.11 13.48 32.56
C LYS A 500 20.00 11.96 32.67
N LYS A 501 19.17 11.36 31.83
CA LYS A 501 18.98 9.90 31.78
C LYS A 501 20.28 9.20 31.40
N LYS A 502 20.89 9.60 30.27
CA LYS A 502 22.15 9.03 29.79
C LYS A 502 23.31 9.23 30.78
N TYR A 503 23.33 10.36 31.51
CA TYR A 503 24.36 10.62 32.52
C TYR A 503 24.23 9.67 33.72
N LEU A 504 23.00 9.37 34.15
CA LEU A 504 22.76 8.38 35.19
C LEU A 504 23.24 7.00 34.75
N ASP A 505 22.89 6.58 33.53
CA ASP A 505 23.34 5.32 32.94
C ASP A 505 24.87 5.21 32.88
N TRP A 506 25.54 6.24 32.36
CA TRP A 506 27.00 6.29 32.28
C TRP A 506 27.66 6.28 33.68
N SER A 507 27.08 6.97 34.65
CA SER A 507 27.61 6.96 36.01
C SER A 507 27.46 5.58 36.67
N TYR A 508 26.42 4.83 36.32
CA TYR A 508 26.23 3.45 36.76
C TYR A 508 27.22 2.50 36.09
N THR A 509 27.43 2.58 34.78
CA THR A 509 28.38 1.72 34.08
C THR A 509 29.84 1.95 34.50
N THR A 510 30.21 3.20 34.80
CA THR A 510 31.60 3.55 35.17
C THR A 510 31.92 3.36 36.66
N GLY A 511 30.98 3.63 37.56
CA GLY A 511 31.24 3.65 39.01
C GLY A 511 30.23 2.86 39.85
N GLY A 512 29.40 2.04 39.20
CA GLY A 512 28.36 1.24 39.85
C GLY A 512 27.31 2.09 40.56
N TYR A 513 26.54 1.44 41.43
CA TYR A 513 25.40 2.06 42.11
C TYR A 513 25.77 3.24 43.02
N LYS A 514 27.00 3.28 43.58
CA LYS A 514 27.42 4.36 44.47
C LYS A 514 27.55 5.68 43.71
N LYS A 515 28.18 5.65 42.54
CA LYS A 515 28.32 6.82 41.66
C LYS A 515 26.97 7.23 41.09
N ALA A 516 26.13 6.27 40.66
CA ALA A 516 24.77 6.53 40.22
C ALA A 516 23.91 7.27 41.27
N ARG A 517 23.98 6.86 42.55
CA ARG A 517 23.30 7.57 43.65
C ARG A 517 23.82 8.99 43.85
N GLN A 518 25.11 9.23 43.71
CA GLN A 518 25.70 10.58 43.81
C GLN A 518 25.21 11.47 42.66
N THR A 519 25.22 10.96 41.43
CA THR A 519 24.69 11.63 40.24
C THR A 519 23.20 11.92 40.39
N PHE A 520 22.41 10.96 40.89
CA PHE A 520 21.00 11.20 41.16
C PHE A 520 20.79 12.31 42.20
N ARG A 521 21.55 12.28 43.30
CA ARG A 521 21.49 13.33 44.33
C ARG A 521 21.86 14.71 43.79
N SER A 522 22.79 14.82 42.85
CA SER A 522 23.11 16.11 42.25
C SER A 522 22.04 16.57 41.26
N LEU A 523 21.35 15.67 40.55
CA LEU A 523 20.46 16.04 39.42
C LEU A 523 18.97 16.07 39.72
N HIS A 524 18.51 15.39 40.77
CA HIS A 524 17.08 15.16 41.00
C HIS A 524 16.25 16.42 41.29
N GLU A 525 16.88 17.55 41.63
CA GLU A 525 16.20 18.85 41.81
C GLU A 525 16.35 19.77 40.58
N HIS A 526 17.20 19.42 39.61
CA HIS A 526 17.36 20.21 38.40
C HIS A 526 16.15 20.00 37.50
N ARG A 527 15.43 21.08 37.16
CA ARG A 527 14.40 21.07 36.12
C ARG A 527 15.04 21.09 34.72
N PRO A 528 14.36 20.61 33.66
CA PRO A 528 13.09 19.87 33.66
C PRO A 528 13.22 18.46 34.25
N PHE A 529 12.14 17.97 34.87
CA PHE A 529 12.06 16.62 35.41
C PHE A 529 11.62 15.62 34.33
N SER A 530 12.13 14.39 34.39
CA SER A 530 11.74 13.29 33.50
C SER A 530 11.33 12.09 34.34
N LYS A 531 10.16 11.52 34.05
CA LYS A 531 9.68 10.28 34.69
C LYS A 531 10.68 9.15 34.51
N GLU A 532 11.21 9.02 33.28
CA GLU A 532 12.15 7.95 32.93
C GLU A 532 13.44 8.02 33.76
N PHE A 533 13.90 9.22 34.14
CA PHE A 533 15.06 9.40 35.01
C PHE A 533 14.85 8.77 36.39
N PHE A 534 13.68 9.01 37.01
CA PHE A 534 13.34 8.42 38.31
C PHE A 534 13.15 6.90 38.21
N LEU A 535 12.42 6.43 37.20
CA LEU A 535 12.23 5.00 36.96
C LEU A 535 13.55 4.27 36.70
N ARG A 536 14.49 4.90 35.99
CA ARG A 536 15.80 4.31 35.76
C ARG A 536 16.60 4.18 37.05
N MET A 537 16.56 5.17 37.94
CA MET A 537 17.19 5.07 39.26
C MET A 537 16.58 3.95 40.11
N ILE A 538 15.25 3.79 40.06
CA ILE A 538 14.54 2.68 40.72
C ILE A 538 15.03 1.34 40.17
N GLN A 539 15.17 1.21 38.85
CA GLN A 539 15.68 -0.01 38.23
C GLN A 539 17.12 -0.33 38.67
N ILE A 540 18.02 0.66 38.70
CA ILE A 540 19.39 0.51 39.23
C ILE A 540 19.40 0.08 40.70
N GLU A 541 18.42 0.54 41.49
CA GLU A 541 18.31 0.15 42.90
C GLU A 541 17.79 -1.28 43.08
N LYS A 542 16.93 -1.76 42.18
CA LYS A 542 16.42 -3.14 42.16
C LYS A 542 17.47 -4.16 41.72
N GLU A 543 18.39 -3.77 40.84
CA GLU A 543 19.50 -4.62 40.37
C GLU A 543 20.56 -4.91 41.45
N GLN A 544 20.44 -4.35 42.66
CA GLN A 544 21.39 -4.56 43.75
C GLN A 544 21.06 -5.80 44.59
N ASP A 545 22.10 -6.56 44.97
CA ASP A 545 21.99 -7.71 45.88
C ASP A 545 21.41 -7.35 47.26
N SER A 546 21.55 -6.08 47.68
CA SER A 546 20.99 -5.55 48.93
C SER A 546 20.01 -4.41 48.65
N LEU A 547 18.83 -4.79 48.19
CA LEU A 547 17.75 -3.87 47.87
C LEU A 547 17.30 -3.08 49.11
N LYS A 548 17.37 -1.75 49.03
CA LYS A 548 16.90 -0.85 50.10
C LYS A 548 15.56 -0.24 49.71
N MET A 549 14.48 -0.85 50.19
CA MET A 549 13.11 -0.36 49.91
C MET A 549 12.90 1.10 50.33
N SER A 550 13.62 1.60 51.35
CA SER A 550 13.56 3.01 51.74
C SER A 550 13.95 3.96 50.60
N ASN A 551 14.93 3.58 49.77
CA ASN A 551 15.37 4.39 48.63
C ASN A 551 14.37 4.32 47.48
N ILE A 552 13.83 3.11 47.22
CA ILE A 552 12.81 2.91 46.19
C ILE A 552 11.56 3.75 46.49
N ARG A 553 11.10 3.74 47.74
CA ARG A 553 10.01 4.60 48.23
C ARG A 553 10.32 6.08 47.98
N ASP A 554 11.49 6.56 48.39
CA ASP A 554 11.88 7.96 48.19
C ASP A 554 11.85 8.37 46.70
N TYR A 555 12.32 7.51 45.80
CA TYR A 555 12.30 7.78 44.36
C TYR A 555 10.89 7.81 43.78
N TYR A 556 10.01 6.87 44.16
CA TYR A 556 8.60 6.90 43.75
C TYR A 556 7.90 8.13 44.30
N GLU A 557 8.07 8.45 45.58
CA GLU A 557 7.47 9.64 46.20
C GLU A 557 7.90 10.94 45.50
N ARG A 558 9.16 11.04 45.06
CA ARG A 558 9.66 12.19 44.29
C ARG A 558 9.05 12.24 42.88
N ALA A 559 8.96 11.11 42.19
CA ALA A 559 8.32 11.05 40.87
C ALA A 559 6.83 11.41 40.97
N LEU A 560 6.13 10.93 41.99
CA LEU A 560 4.72 11.19 42.23
C LEU A 560 4.41 12.65 42.57
N ARG A 561 5.36 13.39 43.17
CA ARG A 561 5.18 14.83 43.41
C ARG A 561 5.00 15.64 42.12
N GLU A 562 5.66 15.23 41.04
CA GLU A 562 5.64 15.97 39.77
C GLU A 562 4.70 15.33 38.74
N PHE A 563 4.58 13.99 38.71
CA PHE A 563 3.80 13.25 37.70
C PHE A 563 2.54 12.56 38.25
N GLY A 564 2.30 12.62 39.56
CA GLY A 564 1.24 11.85 40.22
C GLY A 564 -0.19 12.30 39.90
N SER A 565 -0.40 13.46 39.26
CA SER A 565 -1.73 13.92 38.83
C SER A 565 -2.15 13.38 37.46
N SER A 566 -1.20 13.01 36.61
CA SER A 566 -1.43 12.67 35.21
C SER A 566 -0.96 11.27 34.81
N ASP A 567 -0.49 10.46 35.76
CA ASP A 567 0.16 9.17 35.47
C ASP A 567 -0.34 8.07 36.42
N GLU A 568 -1.33 7.30 35.97
CA GLU A 568 -1.88 6.19 36.77
C GLU A 568 -0.89 5.02 36.92
N ASP A 569 -0.03 4.79 35.93
CA ASP A 569 0.88 3.65 35.91
C ASP A 569 1.96 3.79 36.97
N LEU A 570 2.43 5.02 37.23
CA LEU A 570 3.40 5.29 38.28
C LEU A 570 2.87 4.90 39.68
N TRP A 571 1.59 5.13 39.96
CA TRP A 571 0.95 4.71 41.21
C TRP A 571 0.80 3.19 41.30
N LEU A 572 0.38 2.55 40.20
CA LEU A 572 0.20 1.10 40.15
C LEU A 572 1.53 0.36 40.32
N ASP A 573 2.59 0.83 39.66
CA ASP A 573 3.92 0.25 39.79
C ASP A 573 4.42 0.40 41.22
N TYR A 574 4.21 1.55 41.88
CA TYR A 574 4.58 1.70 43.29
C TYR A 574 3.82 0.73 44.21
N ILE A 575 2.53 0.49 43.96
CA ILE A 575 1.75 -0.50 44.72
C ILE A 575 2.29 -1.92 44.50
N LYS A 576 2.64 -2.29 43.26
CA LYS A 576 3.24 -3.60 42.97
C LYS A 576 4.55 -3.80 43.73
N GLU A 577 5.40 -2.76 43.81
CA GLU A 577 6.65 -2.83 44.57
C GLU A 577 6.42 -3.01 46.07
N GLU A 578 5.41 -2.34 46.66
CA GLU A 578 5.07 -2.54 48.08
C GLU A 578 4.44 -3.90 48.38
N ARG A 579 3.78 -4.52 47.39
CA ARG A 579 3.28 -5.90 47.49
C ARG A 579 4.35 -6.96 47.25
N GLY A 580 5.52 -6.58 46.74
CA GLY A 580 6.64 -7.48 46.47
C GLY A 580 7.32 -8.04 47.73
N PRO A 581 8.27 -8.98 47.57
CA PRO A 581 8.89 -9.74 48.67
C PRO A 581 9.68 -8.88 49.68
N HIS A 582 10.07 -7.67 49.30
CA HIS A 582 10.81 -6.75 50.17
C HIS A 582 9.97 -5.57 50.68
N GLY A 583 8.74 -5.41 50.15
CA GLY A 583 7.84 -4.29 50.47
C GLY A 583 6.98 -4.54 51.70
N GLN A 584 6.13 -3.55 52.03
CA GLN A 584 5.13 -3.67 53.09
C GLN A 584 3.74 -3.54 52.49
N ALA A 585 3.05 -4.67 52.36
CA ALA A 585 1.71 -4.72 51.77
C ALA A 585 0.71 -3.75 52.43
N GLU A 586 0.88 -3.46 53.72
CA GLU A 586 0.10 -2.48 54.49
C GLU A 586 0.09 -1.07 53.87
N ASN A 587 1.19 -0.66 53.22
CA ASN A 587 1.28 0.65 52.57
C ASN A 587 0.42 0.74 51.31
N SER A 588 0.08 -0.39 50.68
CA SER A 588 -0.67 -0.44 49.42
C SER A 588 -2.02 0.25 49.52
N GLY A 589 -2.72 0.11 50.65
CA GLY A 589 -4.02 0.76 50.89
C GLY A 589 -3.89 2.28 50.99
N SER A 590 -2.85 2.76 51.67
CA SER A 590 -2.54 4.18 51.79
C SER A 590 -2.17 4.79 50.43
N ILE A 591 -1.35 4.09 49.64
CA ILE A 591 -0.93 4.55 48.30
C ILE A 591 -2.13 4.59 47.34
N HIS A 592 -3.00 3.58 47.35
CA HIS A 592 -4.23 3.57 46.55
C HIS A 592 -5.14 4.76 46.88
N TRP A 593 -5.36 5.03 48.18
CA TRP A 593 -6.16 6.19 48.59
C TRP A 593 -5.56 7.51 48.13
N ARG A 594 -4.23 7.65 48.19
CA ARG A 594 -3.51 8.83 47.69
C ARG A 594 -3.60 8.98 46.17
N ALA A 595 -3.52 7.88 45.42
CA ALA A 595 -3.69 7.88 43.97
C ALA A 595 -5.08 8.39 43.58
N MET A 596 -6.13 7.87 44.22
CA MET A 596 -7.52 8.32 44.00
C MET A 596 -7.75 9.81 44.31
N LYS A 597 -6.96 10.39 45.22
CA LYS A 597 -7.05 11.81 45.57
C LYS A 597 -6.21 12.72 44.66
N SER A 598 -5.14 12.19 44.07
CA SER A 598 -4.16 12.99 43.32
C SER A 598 -4.36 12.94 41.82
N LEU A 599 -4.83 11.82 41.27
CA LEU A 599 -5.10 11.65 39.84
C LEU A 599 -6.30 12.49 39.41
N GLU A 600 -6.22 13.07 38.21
CA GLU A 600 -7.27 13.93 37.65
C GLU A 600 -7.87 13.34 36.37
N GLY A 601 -9.17 13.59 36.12
CA GLY A 601 -9.85 13.24 34.88
C GLY A 601 -9.90 11.73 34.58
N GLU A 602 -9.70 11.37 33.32
CA GLU A 602 -9.77 9.97 32.82
C GLU A 602 -8.75 9.03 33.48
N CYS A 603 -7.65 9.56 34.04
CA CYS A 603 -6.62 8.75 34.70
C CYS A 603 -7.16 8.04 35.95
N VAL A 604 -8.18 8.61 36.63
CA VAL A 604 -8.82 7.97 37.79
C VAL A 604 -9.58 6.71 37.37
N GLU A 605 -10.35 6.78 36.29
CA GLU A 605 -11.12 5.63 35.80
C GLU A 605 -10.19 4.50 35.34
N ARG A 606 -9.14 4.86 34.58
CA ARG A 606 -8.11 3.90 34.13
C ARG A 606 -7.38 3.27 35.32
N PHE A 607 -7.04 4.05 36.33
CA PHE A 607 -6.41 3.56 37.56
C PHE A 607 -7.31 2.55 38.27
N VAL A 608 -8.59 2.86 38.48
CA VAL A 608 -9.55 1.95 39.14
C VAL A 608 -9.67 0.64 38.37
N THR A 609 -9.86 0.69 37.05
CA THR A 609 -9.95 -0.53 36.23
C THR A 609 -8.67 -1.38 36.34
N LYS A 610 -7.49 -0.77 36.18
CA LYS A 610 -6.21 -1.47 36.26
C LYS A 610 -5.94 -2.03 37.67
N TYR A 611 -6.32 -1.31 38.73
CA TYR A 611 -6.15 -1.74 40.11
C TYR A 611 -7.08 -2.91 40.47
N THR A 612 -8.35 -2.87 40.03
CA THR A 612 -9.27 -4.01 40.21
C THR A 612 -8.74 -5.26 39.50
N LEU A 613 -8.20 -5.11 38.29
CA LEU A 613 -7.55 -6.22 37.59
C LEU A 613 -6.37 -6.79 38.38
N LEU A 614 -5.50 -5.94 38.94
CA LEU A 614 -4.39 -6.36 39.80
C LEU A 614 -4.88 -7.18 41.01
N GLN A 615 -5.95 -6.76 41.67
CA GLN A 615 -6.56 -7.49 42.78
C GLN A 615 -7.12 -8.85 42.34
N THR A 616 -7.85 -8.91 41.23
CA THR A 616 -8.44 -10.17 40.73
C THR A 616 -7.40 -11.15 40.17
N GLY A 617 -6.23 -10.66 39.73
CA GLY A 617 -5.10 -11.49 39.32
C GLY A 617 -4.43 -12.17 40.52
N ASP A 618 -4.14 -11.40 41.57
CA ASP A 618 -3.58 -11.90 42.84
C ASP A 618 -4.52 -12.93 43.50
N GLU A 619 -5.85 -12.74 43.42
CA GLU A 619 -6.84 -13.70 43.93
C GLU A 619 -6.86 -15.03 43.15
N ARG A 620 -6.58 -15.01 41.83
CA ARG A 620 -6.45 -16.25 41.05
C ARG A 620 -5.16 -16.98 41.37
N ASP A 621 -4.04 -16.27 41.53
CA ASP A 621 -2.74 -16.86 41.86
C ASP A 621 -2.70 -17.44 43.29
N GLN A 622 -3.45 -16.86 44.24
CA GLN A 622 -3.63 -17.44 45.58
C GLN A 622 -4.64 -18.60 45.61
N ALA A 623 -5.63 -18.62 44.72
CA ALA A 623 -6.60 -19.72 44.62
C ALA A 623 -6.07 -20.95 43.86
N SER A 624 -5.10 -20.79 42.97
CA SER A 624 -4.43 -21.89 42.25
C SER A 624 -3.08 -22.23 42.87
N GLY A 625 -3.09 -22.82 44.06
CA GLY A 625 -1.95 -23.55 44.63
C GLY A 625 -1.65 -24.86 43.86
N GLN A 626 -1.48 -24.78 42.55
CA GLN A 626 -0.97 -25.80 41.64
C GLN A 626 -0.54 -25.06 40.37
N HIS A 627 0.75 -25.18 39.99
CA HIS A 627 1.25 -24.71 38.69
C HIS A 627 0.30 -25.11 37.56
N PRO A 628 -0.23 -24.15 36.79
CA PRO A 628 -0.72 -24.43 35.46
C PRO A 628 0.30 -23.90 34.46
N ASN A 629 0.90 -24.81 33.72
CA ASN A 629 1.26 -24.53 32.34
C ASN A 629 -0.02 -24.07 31.63
N ASN A 630 -0.13 -22.79 31.30
CA ASN A 630 -1.14 -22.33 30.36
C ASN A 630 -0.49 -21.48 29.29
N ALA A 631 -0.37 -22.11 28.12
CA ALA A 631 -0.36 -21.42 26.85
C ALA A 631 -1.54 -20.43 26.83
N LEU A 632 -1.21 -19.15 26.68
CA LEU A 632 -2.15 -18.12 26.30
C LEU A 632 -2.72 -18.49 24.92
N VAL A 633 -3.96 -18.98 24.91
CA VAL A 633 -4.81 -18.94 23.73
C VAL A 633 -5.17 -17.47 23.54
N ASN A 634 -4.52 -16.83 22.57
CA ASN A 634 -4.80 -15.46 22.16
C ASN A 634 -6.27 -15.31 21.74
N GLY A 635 -6.95 -14.33 22.34
CA GLY A 635 -8.28 -13.86 21.94
C GLY A 635 -8.33 -13.15 20.57
N ASP A 636 -7.22 -13.17 19.82
CA ASP A 636 -7.13 -12.61 18.47
C ASP A 636 -7.61 -13.58 17.37
N ASP A 637 -7.78 -14.88 17.67
CA ASP A 637 -8.13 -15.89 16.66
C ASP A 637 -9.65 -15.99 16.38
N VAL A 638 -10.49 -15.35 17.20
CA VAL A 638 -11.94 -15.24 16.96
C VAL A 638 -12.29 -13.97 16.17
N LEU A 639 -11.52 -12.89 16.32
CA LEU A 639 -11.71 -11.66 15.54
C LEU A 639 -11.11 -11.77 14.12
N GLN A 640 -10.01 -12.50 13.93
CA GLN A 640 -9.47 -12.75 12.58
C GLN A 640 -10.37 -13.66 11.71
N ARG A 641 -11.12 -14.59 12.33
CA ARG A 641 -12.08 -15.44 11.60
C ARG A 641 -13.40 -14.75 11.26
N VAL A 642 -13.76 -13.69 11.98
CA VAL A 642 -14.92 -12.83 11.64
C VAL A 642 -14.54 -11.80 10.57
N ASP A 643 -13.29 -11.32 10.57
CA ASP A 643 -12.81 -10.38 9.54
C ASP A 643 -12.61 -11.04 8.16
N ALA A 644 -12.24 -12.32 8.11
CA ALA A 644 -12.12 -13.10 6.87
C ALA A 644 -13.47 -13.34 6.14
N LEU A 645 -14.59 -13.28 6.86
CA LEU A 645 -15.94 -13.42 6.29
C LEU A 645 -16.54 -12.08 5.83
N LEU A 646 -16.03 -10.94 6.32
CA LEU A 646 -16.49 -9.60 5.93
C LEU A 646 -15.66 -8.96 4.81
N HIS A 647 -14.42 -9.42 4.59
CA HIS A 647 -13.53 -8.89 3.55
C HIS A 647 -13.61 -9.60 2.19
N GLY A 648 -14.39 -10.69 2.05
CA GLY A 648 -14.57 -11.43 0.80
C GLY A 648 -15.38 -10.74 -0.31
N ALA A 649 -15.76 -9.46 -0.13
CA ALA A 649 -16.54 -8.70 -1.12
C ALA A 649 -16.02 -7.26 -1.32
N ARG A 650 -14.73 -6.99 -1.07
CA ARG A 650 -14.06 -5.83 -1.66
C ARG A 650 -13.57 -6.24 -3.05
N VAL A 651 -14.18 -5.65 -4.08
CA VAL A 651 -13.62 -5.59 -5.43
C VAL A 651 -12.34 -4.77 -5.34
N GLU A 652 -11.22 -5.42 -5.08
CA GLU A 652 -9.92 -4.87 -5.40
C GLU A 652 -9.82 -4.79 -6.92
N VAL A 653 -9.55 -3.56 -7.39
CA VAL A 653 -9.15 -3.27 -8.74
C VAL A 653 -7.73 -3.83 -8.89
N VAL A 654 -7.63 -5.12 -9.24
CA VAL A 654 -6.38 -5.70 -9.69
C VAL A 654 -6.17 -5.28 -11.14
N VAL A 655 -5.17 -4.43 -11.31
CA VAL A 655 -4.52 -4.11 -12.57
C VAL A 655 -3.67 -5.33 -12.92
N ASP A 656 -4.18 -6.20 -13.80
CA ASP A 656 -3.39 -7.30 -14.33
C ASP A 656 -2.31 -6.74 -15.28
N GLY A 657 -1.08 -6.69 -14.77
CA GLY A 657 0.14 -6.65 -15.56
C GLY A 657 0.58 -8.08 -15.81
N GLY A 658 0.33 -8.59 -17.01
CA GLY A 658 0.87 -9.88 -17.46
C GLY A 658 2.35 -9.75 -17.79
N ALA A 659 3.18 -10.52 -17.09
CA ALA A 659 4.54 -10.85 -17.49
C ALA A 659 4.76 -12.34 -17.26
N ASP A 660 4.69 -13.10 -18.36
CA ASP A 660 5.12 -14.49 -18.44
C ASP A 660 6.63 -14.61 -18.18
N THR A 661 7.03 -15.56 -17.34
CA THR A 661 8.32 -16.26 -17.50
C THR A 661 8.15 -17.76 -17.16
N PRO A 662 8.84 -18.67 -17.87
CA PRO A 662 8.55 -20.09 -17.86
C PRO A 662 9.41 -20.87 -16.85
N HIS A 663 8.83 -21.86 -16.18
CA HIS A 663 9.56 -22.84 -15.38
C HIS A 663 9.81 -24.13 -16.19
N GLY A 664 11.09 -24.46 -16.39
CA GLY A 664 11.54 -25.80 -16.81
C GLY A 664 11.58 -26.80 -15.64
N PRO A 665 11.66 -28.12 -15.92
CA PRO A 665 11.46 -29.16 -14.92
C PRO A 665 12.79 -29.61 -14.29
N HIS A 666 12.82 -29.77 -12.96
CA HIS A 666 13.88 -30.50 -12.26
C HIS A 666 13.31 -31.70 -11.49
N ARG A 667 13.77 -32.88 -11.91
CA ARG A 667 13.80 -34.14 -11.16
C ARG A 667 14.43 -33.94 -9.78
N ILE A 668 13.86 -34.58 -8.75
CA ILE A 668 14.62 -35.11 -7.62
C ILE A 668 14.07 -36.50 -7.29
N ASP A 669 14.95 -37.49 -7.46
CA ASP A 669 14.83 -38.87 -7.01
C ASP A 669 14.83 -38.95 -5.48
N HIS A 670 13.96 -39.80 -4.92
CA HIS A 670 14.24 -40.47 -3.65
C HIS A 670 13.83 -41.93 -3.76
N GLY A 671 14.84 -42.79 -3.88
CA GLY A 671 14.70 -44.23 -3.74
C GLY A 671 14.61 -44.64 -2.28
N PHE A 672 13.77 -45.64 -2.01
CA PHE A 672 13.94 -46.53 -0.87
C PHE A 672 13.72 -47.98 -1.31
N HIS A 673 14.63 -48.82 -0.83
CA HIS A 673 14.85 -50.23 -1.14
C HIS A 673 13.84 -51.18 -0.49
N GLY A 674 13.72 -52.37 -1.12
CA GLY A 674 13.32 -53.64 -0.50
C GLY A 674 11.96 -54.12 -1.00
N GLY A 675 11.79 -55.26 -1.67
CA GLY A 675 12.66 -56.41 -1.86
C GLY A 675 11.80 -57.67 -1.76
N ARG A 676 11.65 -58.38 -2.88
CA ARG A 676 11.21 -59.79 -3.06
C ARG A 676 9.80 -60.16 -2.58
N ASP A 677 8.97 -60.63 -3.50
CA ASP A 677 8.66 -62.06 -3.50
C ASP A 677 8.14 -62.60 -4.84
N HIS A 678 8.26 -63.92 -4.93
CA HIS A 678 8.34 -64.80 -6.08
C HIS A 678 7.02 -65.15 -6.82
N ARG A 679 7.22 -65.63 -8.06
CA ARG A 679 6.45 -66.65 -8.82
C ARG A 679 5.05 -66.25 -9.33
N ALA A 680 4.51 -66.79 -10.42
CA ALA A 680 4.98 -67.53 -11.60
C ALA A 680 3.72 -67.82 -12.45
N LEU A 681 3.89 -68.09 -13.75
CA LEU A 681 2.94 -68.77 -14.66
C LEU A 681 1.69 -67.94 -15.04
N GLY A 682 1.23 -67.86 -16.29
CA GLY A 682 1.47 -68.60 -17.52
C GLY A 682 0.47 -68.09 -18.58
N PRO A 683 0.50 -68.62 -19.82
CA PRO A 683 0.30 -67.82 -21.02
C PRO A 683 -1.04 -68.05 -21.74
N SER A 684 -1.46 -67.09 -22.56
CA SER A 684 -1.96 -67.25 -23.94
C SER A 684 -1.85 -65.92 -24.67
#